data_AF-R7BDP6-F1
#
_entry.id   AF-R7BDP6-F1
#
_cell.length_a   1.000
_cell.length_b   1.000
_cell.length_c   1.000
_cell.angle_alpha   90.00
_cell.angle_beta   90.00
_cell.angle_gamma   90.00
#
_symmetry.space_group_name_H-M   'P 1'
#
loop_
_entity.id
_entity.type
_entity.pdbx_description
1 polymer ?
#
loop_
_entity_poly.entity_id
_entity_poly.type
_entity_poly.pdbx_seq_one_letter_code
_entity_poly.pdbx_strand_id
1 'polypeptide(L)'
;MTSPRFSANKHAALYDFKRSFVRLIPPCVISFLLAIFYFVLLPASTFLSIGNSKRGDLDVEQIRKELACVLFGNQALNPAIIGVLTLIVGVLFAFWAFLPIMRKSSVNFFFSTSVDRKTYFKNRTLASIILMALSTLIPIIIDIVTNISILGHADYMLYQGSLLFLEHFTYMFVGFSLMSISMMLCYTVSESLFFGAGIIWAPSVYFLSVSCIAQRFLRGYAETAYSLSVGYDSLEGNANLLSKLSLFNPLIFGKALGNSGIRQNMYSACLRTLGSRSGIDTEFSAYYGNVGYEKAGSEYILPIIVWLIFSALFVFVAKKLLDNRKLENTAIHSSSKFATVFVALEVSVFAATFLTGVLVDFDVVLSKLPNILVSLILGVLVYLIFLSISRRKIKHSFGQILPCIVSSFVIIVACVICINGGFGYSTYSPDYKKVDYVTITAPYLDASGVMSNDKFELGFFGADGKVNLEYRDETISLGKFNTKESIEKIAKIQKYSYENELNNNDNSTFYVTVTYHLKNNKTVIRNYDNTNSNVMLQILDLTDSKEYKDELEFLMSSKRANETSSGNYTEKGAYNEYYFSNFSSEENAKATLTNGEAYIVANDAFTKTQIENTPELRDAILRDIEEIGYKKLLTSSKPPLGAINFKYDANVSGYDSDTLATDASYYIWDNMVNTINYIKSINKMSAFSDTSQTGEISYATVTPIKNKIYADSSFSALSFYKSDITNAKFYYDYFGTELNEKNVLNTYSGKKITDKSKISKLFNTSSIYSKCDENDYLVLFKFKNGIYLTKCMSENDAKQFVK
;
A
#
# COMPACT_ATOMS: atom_id res chain seq x y z
N MET A 1 -53.64 19.50 53.99
CA MET A 1 -52.47 20.23 53.46
C MET A 1 -51.85 19.41 52.33
N THR A 2 -52.29 19.64 51.10
CA THR A 2 -51.74 19.01 49.89
C THR A 2 -50.53 19.81 49.42
N SER A 3 -49.33 19.33 49.76
CA SER A 3 -48.10 19.76 49.08
C SER A 3 -48.26 19.52 47.57
N PRO A 4 -47.92 20.48 46.68
CA PRO A 4 -48.13 20.30 45.25
C PRO A 4 -47.22 19.19 44.75
N ARG A 5 -47.78 18.14 44.11
CA ARG A 5 -47.02 17.08 43.37
C ARG A 5 -45.90 17.65 42.49
N PHE A 6 -46.02 18.91 42.05
CA PHE A 6 -45.03 19.63 41.24
C PHE A 6 -43.72 20.01 41.98
N SER A 7 -43.74 20.31 43.28
CA SER A 7 -42.51 20.69 44.02
C SER A 7 -41.67 19.45 44.40
N ALA A 8 -42.35 18.36 44.80
CA ALA A 8 -41.72 17.07 45.09
C ALA A 8 -41.00 16.47 43.87
N ASN A 9 -41.59 16.61 42.67
CA ASN A 9 -40.98 16.14 41.42
C ASN A 9 -39.72 16.93 41.03
N LYS A 10 -39.70 18.26 41.26
CA LYS A 10 -38.51 19.09 41.00
C LYS A 10 -37.35 18.75 41.95
N HIS A 11 -37.63 18.54 43.24
CA HIS A 11 -36.60 18.14 44.20
C HIS A 11 -36.07 16.73 43.92
N ALA A 12 -36.94 15.79 43.56
CA ALA A 12 -36.53 14.43 43.18
C ALA A 12 -35.64 14.43 41.91
N ALA A 13 -35.99 15.23 40.90
CA ALA A 13 -35.19 15.40 39.69
C ALA A 13 -33.80 15.98 39.97
N LEU A 14 -33.71 17.01 40.84
CA LEU A 14 -32.44 17.62 41.24
C LEU A 14 -31.56 16.62 42.04
N TYR A 15 -32.17 15.87 42.94
CA TYR A 15 -31.48 14.85 43.72
C TYR A 15 -30.93 13.72 42.83
N ASP A 16 -31.71 13.25 41.86
CA ASP A 16 -31.23 12.26 40.87
C ASP A 16 -30.10 12.80 40.00
N PHE A 17 -30.15 14.08 39.60
CA PHE A 17 -29.05 14.72 38.86
C PHE A 17 -27.76 14.73 39.69
N LYS A 18 -27.82 15.15 40.97
CA LYS A 18 -26.65 15.08 41.88
C LYS A 18 -26.13 13.65 42.05
N ARG A 19 -27.02 12.68 42.22
CA ARG A 19 -26.66 11.25 42.33
C ARG A 19 -26.06 10.70 41.03
N SER A 20 -26.37 11.31 39.89
CA SER A 20 -25.79 10.95 38.60
C SER A 20 -24.30 11.25 38.55
N PHE A 21 -23.86 12.39 39.08
CA PHE A 21 -22.43 12.71 39.20
C PHE A 21 -21.68 11.70 40.07
N VAL A 22 -22.18 11.41 41.27
CA VAL A 22 -21.54 10.45 42.20
C VAL A 22 -21.32 9.09 41.54
N ARG A 23 -22.28 8.63 40.75
CA ARG A 23 -22.21 7.35 40.06
C ARG A 23 -21.17 7.33 38.94
N LEU A 24 -20.91 8.47 38.32
CA LEU A 24 -20.01 8.61 37.17
C LEU A 24 -18.58 8.99 37.57
N ILE A 25 -18.29 9.10 38.89
CA ILE A 25 -16.93 9.31 39.39
C ILE A 25 -15.96 8.24 38.85
N PRO A 26 -16.25 6.93 38.90
CA PRO A 26 -15.29 5.92 38.45
C PRO A 26 -14.85 6.07 36.98
N PRO A 27 -15.75 6.14 35.97
CA PRO A 27 -15.32 6.37 34.59
C PRO A 27 -14.67 7.76 34.39
N CYS A 28 -15.07 8.77 35.16
CA CYS A 28 -14.43 10.09 35.12
C CYS A 28 -12.97 10.07 35.59
N VAL A 29 -12.66 9.34 36.67
CA VAL A 29 -11.27 9.20 37.16
C VAL A 29 -10.42 8.47 36.12
N ILE A 30 -10.93 7.39 35.53
CA ILE A 30 -10.22 6.66 34.47
C ILE A 30 -9.94 7.57 33.27
N SER A 31 -10.95 8.31 32.80
CA SER A 31 -10.82 9.27 31.71
C SER A 31 -9.77 10.34 32.00
N PHE A 32 -9.81 10.91 33.21
CA PHE A 32 -8.87 11.95 33.62
C PHE A 32 -7.42 11.44 33.68
N LEU A 33 -7.20 10.27 34.27
CA LEU A 33 -5.86 9.65 34.32
C LEU A 33 -5.32 9.34 32.92
N LEU A 34 -6.16 8.84 32.03
CA LEU A 34 -5.78 8.56 30.65
C LEU A 34 -5.42 9.85 29.89
N ALA A 35 -6.22 10.91 30.06
CA ALA A 35 -5.97 12.21 29.45
C ALA A 35 -4.69 12.89 30.02
N ILE A 36 -4.40 12.75 31.32
CA ILE A 36 -3.12 13.18 31.90
C ILE A 36 -1.94 12.44 31.27
N PHE A 37 -2.07 11.12 31.10
CA PHE A 37 -1.03 10.33 30.45
C PHE A 37 -0.77 10.82 29.02
N TYR A 38 -1.83 11.01 28.22
CA TYR A 38 -1.72 11.42 26.83
C TYR A 38 -1.24 12.86 26.61
N PHE A 39 -1.82 13.81 27.34
CA PHE A 39 -1.61 15.23 27.08
C PHE A 39 -0.58 15.87 28.01
N VAL A 40 -0.24 15.26 29.13
CA VAL A 40 0.76 15.85 30.05
C VAL A 40 2.06 15.04 30.03
N LEU A 41 1.98 13.72 30.25
CA LEU A 41 3.18 12.89 30.42
C LEU A 41 3.92 12.62 29.10
N LEU A 42 3.20 12.33 28.00
CA LEU A 42 3.84 12.08 26.70
C LEU A 42 4.51 13.33 26.11
N PRO A 43 3.87 14.52 26.07
CA PRO A 43 4.55 15.76 25.72
C PRO A 43 5.76 16.07 26.59
N ALA A 44 5.62 15.96 27.92
CA ALA A 44 6.74 16.18 28.84
C ALA A 44 7.93 15.25 28.55
N SER A 45 7.67 13.97 28.27
CA SER A 45 8.71 13.01 27.86
C SER A 45 9.41 13.42 26.56
N THR A 46 8.68 14.02 25.62
CA THR A 46 9.23 14.46 24.33
C THR A 46 10.14 15.67 24.54
N PHE A 47 9.70 16.66 25.32
CA PHE A 47 10.55 17.79 25.71
C PHE A 47 11.83 17.33 26.43
N LEU A 48 11.72 16.37 27.36
CA LEU A 48 12.87 15.82 28.08
C LEU A 48 13.82 15.07 27.16
N SER A 49 13.33 14.36 26.14
CA SER A 49 14.19 13.63 25.19
C SER A 49 15.06 14.55 24.33
N ILE A 50 14.56 15.74 23.99
CA ILE A 50 15.23 16.71 23.12
C ILE A 50 16.10 17.67 23.92
N GLY A 51 15.56 18.22 25.02
CA GLY A 51 16.25 19.21 25.85
C GLY A 51 17.15 18.62 26.93
N ASN A 52 17.53 17.34 26.87
CA ASN A 52 18.36 16.74 27.91
C ASN A 52 19.81 17.22 27.80
N SER A 53 20.18 18.25 28.56
CA SER A 53 21.55 18.74 28.59
C SER A 53 22.45 17.79 29.39
N LYS A 54 23.76 17.77 29.08
CA LYS A 54 24.78 17.05 29.87
C LYS A 54 24.88 17.51 31.34
N ARG A 55 24.20 18.60 31.72
CA ARG A 55 24.18 19.19 33.07
C ARG A 55 22.91 18.89 33.87
N GLY A 56 21.91 18.23 33.29
CA GLY A 56 20.65 17.87 33.98
C GLY A 56 19.56 18.94 33.96
N ASP A 57 19.82 20.11 33.37
CA ASP A 57 18.82 21.15 33.12
C ASP A 57 18.17 20.99 31.74
N LEU A 58 16.94 21.47 31.57
CA LEU A 58 16.21 21.46 30.30
C LEU A 58 16.77 22.55 29.36
N ASP A 59 17.38 22.16 28.24
CA ASP A 59 17.86 23.07 27.20
C ASP A 59 16.69 23.58 26.33
N VAL A 60 16.07 24.67 26.78
CA VAL A 60 14.93 25.31 26.10
C VAL A 60 15.32 25.88 24.74
N GLU A 61 16.58 26.32 24.57
CA GLU A 61 17.04 26.87 23.30
C GLU A 61 17.14 25.78 22.23
N GLN A 62 17.66 24.60 22.61
CA GLN A 62 17.67 23.42 21.75
C GLN A 62 16.25 22.98 21.37
N ILE A 63 15.34 22.89 22.35
CA ILE A 63 13.94 22.53 22.10
C ILE A 63 13.28 23.48 21.08
N ARG A 64 13.47 24.80 21.23
CA ARG A 64 12.90 25.80 20.31
C ARG A 64 13.50 25.76 18.90
N LYS A 65 14.71 25.23 18.73
CA LYS A 65 15.34 25.03 17.42
C LYS A 65 14.81 23.78 16.71
N GLU A 66 14.38 22.78 17.46
CA GLU A 66 13.98 21.47 16.92
C GLU A 66 12.45 21.27 16.83
N LEU A 67 11.65 21.98 17.64
CA LEU A 67 10.21 21.77 17.76
C LEU A 67 9.38 23.04 17.55
N ALA A 68 8.30 22.91 16.79
CA ALA A 68 7.28 23.94 16.64
C ALA A 68 6.07 23.70 17.57
N CYS A 69 5.71 22.44 17.83
CA CYS A 69 4.55 22.08 18.65
C CYS A 69 4.64 20.66 19.20
N VAL A 70 4.24 20.46 20.46
CA VAL A 70 4.18 19.14 21.12
C VAL A 70 2.95 19.08 22.04
N LEU A 71 1.74 19.18 21.49
CA LEU A 71 0.50 18.93 22.26
C LEU A 71 0.17 17.43 22.36
N PHE A 72 0.98 16.62 21.68
CA PHE A 72 0.93 15.17 21.75
C PHE A 72 2.36 14.64 21.55
N GLY A 73 2.82 13.72 22.41
CA GLY A 73 4.22 13.30 22.45
C GLY A 73 4.62 12.20 21.46
N ASN A 74 5.92 11.85 21.46
CA ASN A 74 6.52 10.85 20.57
C ASN A 74 5.85 9.47 20.71
N GLN A 75 5.51 8.87 19.57
CA GLN A 75 4.49 7.83 19.39
C GLN A 75 5.01 6.41 19.65
N ALA A 76 5.11 6.00 20.91
CA ALA A 76 5.19 4.56 21.23
C ALA A 76 3.88 3.81 20.87
N LEU A 77 2.75 4.53 20.70
CA LEU A 77 1.43 3.97 20.39
C LEU A 77 0.86 4.59 19.10
N ASN A 78 0.27 3.76 18.24
CA ASN A 78 -0.39 4.20 17.01
C ASN A 78 -1.56 5.18 17.32
N PRO A 79 -1.63 6.37 16.70
CA PRO A 79 -2.73 7.33 16.87
C PRO A 79 -4.14 6.76 16.70
N ALA A 80 -4.32 5.75 15.84
CA ALA A 80 -5.61 5.07 15.69
C ALA A 80 -6.03 4.30 16.96
N ILE A 81 -5.07 3.68 17.67
CA ILE A 81 -5.33 2.95 18.93
C ILE A 81 -5.83 3.90 20.01
N ILE A 82 -5.32 5.13 20.04
CA ILE A 82 -5.72 6.15 20.99
C ILE A 82 -7.20 6.51 20.81
N GLY A 83 -7.65 6.73 19.57
CA GLY A 83 -9.06 6.94 19.27
C GLY A 83 -9.95 5.81 19.79
N VAL A 84 -9.54 4.55 19.59
CA VAL A 84 -10.25 3.37 20.10
C VAL A 84 -10.31 3.34 21.64
N LEU A 85 -9.19 3.58 22.32
CA LEU A 85 -9.14 3.60 23.79
C LEU A 85 -10.02 4.71 24.37
N THR A 86 -10.00 5.89 23.78
CA THR A 86 -10.86 7.02 24.16
C THR A 86 -12.33 6.70 23.93
N LEU A 87 -12.68 6.02 22.83
CA LEU A 87 -14.04 5.56 22.58
C LEU A 87 -14.52 4.57 23.64
N ILE A 88 -13.66 3.63 24.07
CA ILE A 88 -13.95 2.67 25.16
C ILE A 88 -14.26 3.41 26.47
N VAL A 89 -13.57 4.51 26.77
CA VAL A 89 -13.92 5.34 27.94
C VAL A 89 -15.35 5.86 27.85
N GLY A 90 -15.78 6.32 26.66
CA GLY A 90 -17.17 6.69 26.39
C GLY A 90 -18.18 5.55 26.64
N VAL A 91 -17.84 4.34 26.19
CA VAL A 91 -18.62 3.12 26.46
C VAL A 91 -18.77 2.88 27.96
N LEU A 92 -17.69 3.08 28.74
CA LEU A 92 -17.73 2.96 30.20
C LEU A 92 -18.68 4.01 30.82
N PHE A 93 -18.65 5.26 30.37
CA PHE A 93 -19.60 6.28 30.84
C PHE A 93 -21.06 5.86 30.64
N ALA A 94 -21.42 5.36 29.45
CA ALA A 94 -22.77 4.88 29.17
C ALA A 94 -23.12 3.64 30.00
N PHE A 95 -22.19 2.70 30.10
CA PHE A 95 -22.36 1.50 30.93
C PHE A 95 -22.68 1.87 32.37
N TRP A 96 -21.87 2.72 32.99
CA TRP A 96 -22.09 3.15 34.37
C TRP A 96 -23.38 3.96 34.52
N ALA A 97 -23.70 4.84 33.56
CA ALA A 97 -24.94 5.63 33.57
C ALA A 97 -26.20 4.75 33.55
N PHE A 98 -26.22 3.71 32.71
CA PHE A 98 -27.43 2.95 32.38
C PHE A 98 -27.46 1.52 32.92
N LEU A 99 -26.41 1.02 33.57
CA LEU A 99 -26.42 -0.29 34.23
C LEU A 99 -27.66 -0.56 35.12
N PRO A 100 -28.24 0.44 35.83
CA PRO A 100 -29.45 0.21 36.63
C PRO A 100 -30.64 -0.30 35.83
N ILE A 101 -30.82 0.19 34.61
CA ILE A 101 -31.98 -0.15 33.80
C ILE A 101 -31.91 -1.58 33.24
N MET A 102 -30.73 -2.22 33.35
CA MET A 102 -30.46 -3.59 32.93
C MET A 102 -30.58 -4.60 34.08
N ARG A 103 -30.76 -4.14 35.33
CA ARG A 103 -30.90 -5.01 36.52
C ARG A 103 -32.33 -4.99 37.04
N LYS A 104 -32.96 -6.17 37.12
CA LYS A 104 -34.36 -6.31 37.55
C LYS A 104 -34.64 -5.70 38.94
N SER A 105 -33.74 -5.89 39.90
CA SER A 105 -33.85 -5.33 41.26
C SER A 105 -33.85 -3.80 41.26
N SER A 106 -32.99 -3.19 40.45
CA SER A 106 -32.89 -1.74 40.30
C SER A 106 -34.10 -1.17 39.58
N VAL A 107 -34.52 -1.78 38.46
CA VAL A 107 -35.65 -1.34 37.64
C VAL A 107 -36.93 -1.21 38.48
N ASN A 108 -37.27 -2.22 39.28
CA ASN A 108 -38.47 -2.18 40.11
C ASN A 108 -38.44 -1.04 41.14
N PHE A 109 -37.26 -0.73 41.70
CA PHE A 109 -37.06 0.40 42.61
C PHE A 109 -37.14 1.75 41.88
N PHE A 110 -36.57 1.88 40.68
CA PHE A 110 -36.59 3.14 39.94
C PHE A 110 -38.00 3.48 39.43
N PHE A 111 -38.77 2.49 38.99
CA PHE A 111 -40.15 2.70 38.55
C PHE A 111 -41.14 2.95 39.69
N SER A 112 -40.74 2.77 40.96
CA SER A 112 -41.51 3.21 42.12
C SER A 112 -41.14 4.62 42.60
N THR A 113 -40.09 5.25 42.05
CA THR A 113 -39.74 6.65 42.34
C THR A 113 -40.54 7.64 41.51
N SER A 114 -40.63 8.90 41.98
CA SER A 114 -41.37 9.98 41.30
C SER A 114 -40.64 10.61 40.10
N VAL A 115 -39.49 10.07 39.68
CA VAL A 115 -38.72 10.57 38.54
C VAL A 115 -39.15 9.82 37.28
N ASP A 116 -39.57 10.55 36.24
CA ASP A 116 -39.97 9.94 34.97
C ASP A 116 -38.76 9.49 34.12
N ARG A 117 -39.00 8.59 33.16
CA ARG A 117 -37.95 8.02 32.28
C ARG A 117 -37.19 9.11 31.52
N LYS A 118 -37.90 10.16 31.09
CA LYS A 118 -37.34 11.27 30.32
C LYS A 118 -36.37 12.09 31.15
N THR A 119 -36.75 12.45 32.37
CA THR A 119 -35.87 13.20 33.29
C THR A 119 -34.69 12.36 33.73
N TYR A 120 -34.90 11.08 34.03
CA TYR A 120 -33.81 10.15 34.35
C TYR A 120 -32.77 10.09 33.22
N PHE A 121 -33.20 9.81 31.99
CA PHE A 121 -32.28 9.74 30.85
C PHE A 121 -31.54 11.06 30.64
N LYS A 122 -32.27 12.18 30.66
CA LYS A 122 -31.70 13.53 30.51
C LYS A 122 -30.63 13.80 31.58
N ASN A 123 -30.92 13.53 32.84
CA ASN A 123 -29.99 13.74 33.96
C ASN A 123 -28.70 12.94 33.80
N ARG A 124 -28.83 11.65 33.44
CA ARG A 124 -27.69 10.74 33.24
C ARG A 124 -26.83 11.19 32.07
N THR A 125 -27.44 11.46 30.92
CA THR A 125 -26.74 11.92 29.72
C THR A 125 -26.04 13.25 29.96
N LEU A 126 -26.71 14.23 30.56
CA LEU A 126 -26.11 15.54 30.82
C LEU A 126 -24.93 15.45 31.80
N ALA A 127 -25.07 14.67 32.88
CA ALA A 127 -23.98 14.45 33.82
C ALA A 127 -22.79 13.74 33.16
N SER A 128 -23.02 12.75 32.28
CA SER A 128 -21.97 12.10 31.50
C SER A 128 -21.26 13.07 30.57
N ILE A 129 -21.99 13.88 29.79
CA ILE A 129 -21.41 14.86 28.86
C ILE A 129 -20.53 15.86 29.61
N ILE A 130 -21.02 16.41 30.73
CA ILE A 130 -20.26 17.38 31.54
C ILE A 130 -18.97 16.73 32.06
N LEU A 131 -19.05 15.53 32.63
CA LEU A 131 -17.87 14.87 33.19
C LEU A 131 -16.86 14.45 32.12
N MET A 132 -17.31 13.95 30.97
CA MET A 132 -16.43 13.67 29.81
C MET A 132 -15.71 14.94 29.33
N ALA A 133 -16.43 16.06 29.22
CA ALA A 133 -15.81 17.33 28.83
C ALA A 133 -14.77 17.79 29.85
N LEU A 134 -15.09 17.76 31.15
CA LEU A 134 -14.19 18.20 32.21
C LEU A 134 -12.95 17.31 32.36
N SER A 135 -13.11 15.98 32.24
CA SER A 135 -11.99 15.04 32.39
C SER A 135 -10.94 15.16 31.28
N THR A 136 -11.31 15.68 30.12
CA THR A 136 -10.39 15.91 28.98
C THR A 136 -9.92 17.35 28.88
N LEU A 137 -10.78 18.33 29.17
CA LEU A 137 -10.43 19.74 29.03
C LEU A 137 -9.30 20.16 29.98
N ILE A 138 -9.32 19.67 31.23
CA ILE A 138 -8.31 20.06 32.23
C ILE A 138 -6.90 19.62 31.82
N PRO A 139 -6.62 18.35 31.46
CA PRO A 139 -5.30 17.93 30.99
C PRO A 139 -4.82 18.67 29.75
N ILE A 140 -5.70 18.94 28.79
CA ILE A 140 -5.34 19.68 27.56
C ILE A 140 -4.99 21.14 27.88
N ILE A 141 -5.70 21.80 28.81
CA ILE A 141 -5.32 23.16 29.24
C ILE A 141 -3.92 23.16 29.88
N ILE A 142 -3.61 22.16 30.72
CA ILE A 142 -2.27 22.02 31.33
C ILE A 142 -1.21 21.89 30.24
N ASP A 143 -1.49 21.07 29.22
CA ASP A 143 -0.59 20.85 28.09
C ASP A 143 -0.36 22.11 27.25
N ILE A 144 -1.44 22.81 26.87
CA ILE A 144 -1.38 24.08 26.15
C ILE A 144 -0.54 25.10 26.93
N VAL A 145 -0.80 25.27 28.23
CA VAL A 145 -0.05 26.22 29.08
C VAL A 145 1.43 25.83 29.14
N THR A 146 1.74 24.54 29.25
CA THR A 146 3.12 24.03 29.26
C THR A 146 3.82 24.30 27.94
N ASN A 147 3.18 23.98 26.81
CA ASN A 147 3.70 24.22 25.46
C ASN A 147 3.91 25.71 25.19
N ILE A 148 2.96 26.57 25.55
CA ILE A 148 3.10 28.03 25.40
C ILE A 148 4.26 28.55 26.24
N SER A 149 4.43 28.05 27.46
CA SER A 149 5.51 28.48 28.36
C SER A 149 6.89 28.09 27.81
N ILE A 150 7.02 26.93 27.16
CA ILE A 150 8.29 26.44 26.61
C ILE A 150 8.57 27.02 25.22
N LEU A 151 7.60 26.98 24.30
CA LEU A 151 7.78 27.27 22.86
C LEU A 151 7.34 28.69 22.45
N GLY A 152 6.45 29.35 23.19
CA GLY A 152 6.10 30.77 23.00
C GLY A 152 5.04 31.10 21.95
N HIS A 153 4.43 30.12 21.28
CA HIS A 153 3.43 30.35 20.21
C HIS A 153 1.98 30.18 20.69
N ALA A 154 1.34 31.21 21.24
CA ALA A 154 0.01 31.09 21.88
C ALA A 154 -1.16 30.75 20.93
N ASP A 155 -1.32 31.51 19.83
CA ASP A 155 -2.51 31.41 18.96
C ASP A 155 -2.64 30.04 18.30
N TYR A 156 -1.53 29.50 17.83
CA TYR A 156 -1.47 28.18 17.19
C TYR A 156 -1.77 27.06 18.19
N MET A 157 -1.18 27.13 19.39
CA MET A 157 -1.37 26.10 20.43
C MET A 157 -2.80 26.06 20.94
N LEU A 158 -3.44 27.22 21.07
CA LEU A 158 -4.86 27.31 21.44
C LEU A 158 -5.76 26.68 20.38
N TYR A 159 -5.48 26.93 19.09
CA TYR A 159 -6.24 26.36 17.99
C TYR A 159 -6.09 24.82 17.93
N GLN A 160 -4.86 24.32 17.89
CA GLN A 160 -4.59 22.88 17.83
C GLN A 160 -5.09 22.14 19.07
N GLY A 161 -4.87 22.70 20.26
CA GLY A 161 -5.36 22.12 21.50
C GLY A 161 -6.89 22.08 21.58
N SER A 162 -7.58 23.07 21.00
CA SER A 162 -9.05 23.05 20.89
C SER A 162 -9.55 21.95 19.97
N LEU A 163 -8.90 21.73 18.82
CA LEU A 163 -9.25 20.64 17.90
C LEU A 163 -8.96 19.27 18.52
N LEU A 164 -7.82 19.13 19.21
CA LEU A 164 -7.46 17.92 19.95
C LEU A 164 -8.48 17.59 21.03
N PHE A 165 -8.95 18.60 21.78
CA PHE A 165 -10.05 18.45 22.72
C PHE A 165 -11.33 17.97 22.03
N LEU A 166 -11.70 18.60 20.92
CA LEU A 166 -12.92 18.25 20.19
C LEU A 166 -12.87 16.82 19.63
N GLU A 167 -11.75 16.40 19.03
CA GLU A 167 -11.59 15.03 18.53
C GLU A 167 -11.70 14.01 19.69
N HIS A 168 -10.94 14.24 20.78
CA HIS A 168 -10.92 13.34 21.93
C HIS A 168 -12.29 13.24 22.64
N PHE A 169 -12.96 14.38 22.84
CA PHE A 169 -14.32 14.42 23.38
C PHE A 169 -15.31 13.71 22.45
N THR A 170 -15.18 13.89 21.14
CA THR A 170 -16.08 13.27 20.16
C THR A 170 -15.95 11.74 20.20
N TYR A 171 -14.75 11.18 20.28
CA TYR A 171 -14.58 9.73 20.46
C TYR A 171 -15.32 9.19 21.69
N MET A 172 -15.19 9.86 22.84
CA MET A 172 -15.94 9.48 24.04
C MET A 172 -17.45 9.60 23.83
N PHE A 173 -17.91 10.67 23.18
CA PHE A 173 -19.33 10.89 22.96
C PHE A 173 -19.94 9.88 21.98
N VAL A 174 -19.19 9.46 20.96
CA VAL A 174 -19.54 8.37 20.05
C VAL A 174 -19.69 7.07 20.82
N GLY A 175 -18.69 6.67 21.61
CA GLY A 175 -18.74 5.45 22.43
C GLY A 175 -19.91 5.48 23.42
N PHE A 176 -20.16 6.62 24.05
CA PHE A 176 -21.29 6.82 24.96
C PHE A 176 -22.64 6.65 24.23
N SER A 177 -22.81 7.28 23.07
CA SER A 177 -24.08 7.30 22.35
C SER A 177 -24.45 5.92 21.78
N LEU A 178 -23.49 5.22 21.19
CA LEU A 178 -23.67 3.87 20.63
C LEU A 178 -23.94 2.84 21.73
N MET A 179 -23.19 2.89 22.83
CA MET A 179 -23.45 2.00 23.96
C MET A 179 -24.79 2.30 24.63
N SER A 180 -25.21 3.56 24.68
CA SER A 180 -26.54 3.94 25.16
C SER A 180 -27.64 3.27 24.33
N ILE A 181 -27.54 3.31 22.99
CA ILE A 181 -28.47 2.58 22.11
C ILE A 181 -28.49 1.08 22.46
N SER A 182 -27.31 0.48 22.57
CA SER A 182 -27.18 -0.95 22.87
C SER A 182 -27.86 -1.34 24.19
N MET A 183 -27.63 -0.58 25.26
CA MET A 183 -28.24 -0.83 26.57
C MET A 183 -29.76 -0.63 26.55
N MET A 184 -30.29 0.25 25.70
CA MET A 184 -31.74 0.44 25.58
C MET A 184 -32.41 -0.68 24.78
N LEU A 185 -31.73 -1.22 23.76
CA LEU A 185 -32.24 -2.28 22.87
C LEU A 185 -32.16 -3.69 23.47
N CYS A 186 -31.08 -3.99 24.19
CA CYS A 186 -30.79 -5.34 24.66
C CYS A 186 -31.47 -5.65 25.99
N TYR A 187 -31.68 -6.93 26.27
CA TYR A 187 -32.37 -7.41 27.47
C TYR A 187 -31.41 -7.76 28.60
N THR A 188 -30.17 -8.16 28.26
CA THR A 188 -29.14 -8.54 29.22
C THR A 188 -27.88 -7.69 29.07
N VAL A 189 -27.08 -7.63 30.14
CA VAL A 189 -25.82 -6.87 30.16
C VAL A 189 -24.82 -7.44 29.16
N SER A 190 -24.67 -8.76 29.11
CA SER A 190 -23.77 -9.43 28.15
C SER A 190 -24.18 -9.15 26.70
N GLU A 191 -25.48 -9.27 26.38
CA GLU A 191 -25.99 -8.94 25.06
C GLU A 191 -25.68 -7.50 24.67
N SER A 192 -25.88 -6.54 25.59
CA SER A 192 -25.56 -5.12 25.32
C SER A 192 -24.07 -4.86 25.09
N LEU A 193 -23.18 -5.61 25.75
CA LEU A 193 -21.74 -5.46 25.54
C LEU A 193 -21.33 -5.97 24.15
N PHE A 194 -21.79 -7.16 23.77
CA PHE A 194 -21.50 -7.74 22.45
C PHE A 194 -22.13 -6.93 21.32
N PHE A 195 -23.41 -6.58 21.42
CA PHE A 195 -24.10 -5.79 20.41
C PHE A 195 -23.56 -4.35 20.34
N GLY A 196 -23.18 -3.77 21.48
CA GLY A 196 -22.54 -2.44 21.52
C GLY A 196 -21.17 -2.45 20.85
N ALA A 197 -20.33 -3.44 21.15
CA ALA A 197 -19.05 -3.63 20.47
C ALA A 197 -19.24 -3.89 18.96
N GLY A 198 -20.25 -4.68 18.60
CA GLY A 198 -20.66 -4.93 17.22
C GLY A 198 -20.93 -3.64 16.46
N ILE A 199 -21.90 -2.82 16.90
CA ILE A 199 -22.23 -1.55 16.22
C ILE A 199 -21.01 -0.63 16.06
N ILE A 200 -20.11 -0.59 17.06
CA ILE A 200 -18.90 0.22 16.99
C ILE A 200 -17.93 -0.31 15.91
N TRP A 201 -17.72 -1.62 15.83
CA TRP A 201 -16.79 -2.21 14.85
C TRP A 201 -17.42 -2.53 13.49
N ALA A 202 -18.74 -2.53 13.37
CA ALA A 202 -19.48 -2.90 12.16
C ALA A 202 -18.93 -2.22 10.90
N PRO A 203 -18.82 -0.86 10.84
CA PRO A 203 -18.30 -0.20 9.64
C PRO A 203 -16.91 -0.69 9.25
N SER A 204 -15.99 -0.84 10.21
CA SER A 204 -14.66 -1.40 9.96
C SER A 204 -14.73 -2.81 9.40
N VAL A 205 -15.51 -3.68 10.04
CA VAL A 205 -15.67 -5.07 9.64
C VAL A 205 -16.25 -5.16 8.24
N TYR A 206 -17.32 -4.43 7.92
CA TYR A 206 -17.93 -4.46 6.58
C TYR A 206 -17.00 -3.90 5.50
N PHE A 207 -16.36 -2.75 5.73
CA PHE A 207 -15.48 -2.15 4.72
C PHE A 207 -14.27 -3.04 4.44
N LEU A 208 -13.62 -3.57 5.48
CA LEU A 208 -12.51 -4.52 5.32
C LEU A 208 -12.98 -5.81 4.65
N SER A 209 -14.15 -6.33 5.03
CA SER A 209 -14.67 -7.58 4.47
C SER A 209 -15.00 -7.47 2.99
N VAL A 210 -15.61 -6.37 2.57
CA VAL A 210 -15.86 -6.10 1.15
C VAL A 210 -14.54 -6.05 0.39
N SER A 211 -13.54 -5.32 0.90
CA SER A 211 -12.21 -5.25 0.27
C SER A 211 -11.53 -6.62 0.21
N CYS A 212 -11.54 -7.41 1.29
CA CYS A 212 -10.91 -8.74 1.31
C CYS A 212 -11.60 -9.72 0.38
N ILE A 213 -12.94 -9.78 0.40
CA ILE A 213 -13.71 -10.65 -0.51
C ILE A 213 -13.45 -10.23 -1.96
N ALA A 214 -13.44 -8.92 -2.25
CA ALA A 214 -13.15 -8.42 -3.58
C ALA A 214 -11.71 -8.75 -4.00
N GLN A 215 -10.68 -8.46 -3.19
CA GLN A 215 -9.30 -8.77 -3.54
C GLN A 215 -9.08 -10.28 -3.76
N ARG A 216 -9.78 -11.13 -3.00
CA ARG A 216 -9.60 -12.59 -3.10
C ARG A 216 -10.34 -13.20 -4.29
N PHE A 217 -11.56 -12.75 -4.57
CA PHE A 217 -12.48 -13.40 -5.51
C PHE A 217 -12.86 -12.54 -6.72
N LEU A 218 -12.80 -11.21 -6.60
CA LEU A 218 -13.15 -10.29 -7.68
C LEU A 218 -11.89 -9.92 -8.47
N ARG A 219 -11.70 -10.61 -9.58
CA ARG A 219 -10.62 -10.30 -10.51
C ARG A 219 -10.74 -8.86 -11.06
N GLY A 220 -9.64 -8.16 -11.29
CA GLY A 220 -9.70 -6.75 -11.69
C GLY A 220 -9.86 -5.77 -10.52
N TYR A 221 -9.98 -6.24 -9.28
CA TYR A 221 -10.13 -5.36 -8.12
C TYR A 221 -8.82 -4.66 -7.79
N ALA A 222 -8.84 -3.33 -7.78
CA ALA A 222 -7.62 -2.53 -7.73
C ALA A 222 -7.27 -1.96 -6.35
N GLU A 223 -8.16 -2.10 -5.36
CA GLU A 223 -7.89 -1.61 -4.02
C GLU A 223 -7.17 -2.69 -3.21
N THR A 224 -6.17 -2.29 -2.43
CA THR A 224 -5.47 -3.18 -1.52
C THR A 224 -6.37 -3.51 -0.31
N ALA A 225 -6.42 -4.77 0.12
CA ALA A 225 -7.02 -5.14 1.41
C ALA A 225 -5.95 -5.38 2.50
N TYR A 226 -4.69 -5.56 2.09
CA TYR A 226 -3.56 -5.88 2.97
C TYR A 226 -2.83 -4.64 3.48
N SER A 227 -3.51 -3.81 4.26
CA SER A 227 -2.84 -3.09 5.35
C SER A 227 -3.83 -2.75 6.48
N LEU A 228 -4.05 -3.72 7.38
CA LEU A 228 -4.01 -3.37 8.81
C LEU A 228 -2.53 -3.25 9.28
N SER A 229 -1.57 -3.39 8.35
CA SER A 229 -0.19 -2.95 8.52
C SER A 229 -0.22 -1.47 8.83
N VAL A 230 0.00 -1.20 10.09
CA VAL A 230 0.02 0.15 10.62
C VAL A 230 1.24 0.91 10.08
N GLY A 231 2.24 0.33 9.40
CA GLY A 231 3.37 1.07 8.78
C GLY A 231 3.49 0.77 7.28
N TYR A 232 3.94 1.76 6.50
CA TYR A 232 4.17 1.69 5.05
C TYR A 232 2.93 1.74 4.13
N ASP A 233 2.05 2.73 4.31
CA ASP A 233 1.00 3.08 3.31
C ASP A 233 1.56 3.92 2.14
N SER A 234 2.78 3.63 1.66
CA SER A 234 3.42 4.36 0.55
C SER A 234 3.89 3.52 -0.62
N LEU A 235 3.83 2.18 -0.52
CA LEU A 235 4.35 1.29 -1.57
C LEU A 235 3.31 0.90 -2.63
N GLU A 236 2.00 1.01 -2.35
CA GLU A 236 0.95 0.70 -3.33
C GLU A 236 -0.17 1.75 -3.26
N GLY A 237 -0.14 2.70 -4.19
CA GLY A 237 -0.92 3.95 -4.18
C GLY A 237 -2.44 3.86 -4.34
N ASN A 238 -3.14 2.92 -3.70
CA ASN A 238 -4.61 2.89 -3.68
C ASN A 238 -5.17 2.76 -2.26
N ALA A 239 -5.75 3.86 -1.76
CA ALA A 239 -6.49 3.93 -0.51
C ALA A 239 -7.56 2.81 -0.43
N ASN A 240 -7.52 1.98 0.61
CA ASN A 240 -8.51 0.91 0.82
C ASN A 240 -9.91 1.48 1.15
N LEU A 241 -10.97 0.70 0.95
CA LEU A 241 -12.35 1.12 1.28
C LEU A 241 -12.50 1.66 2.71
N LEU A 242 -11.75 1.12 3.68
CA LEU A 242 -11.74 1.56 5.06
C LEU A 242 -11.28 3.03 5.20
N SER A 243 -10.22 3.41 4.47
CA SER A 243 -9.68 4.78 4.44
C SER A 243 -10.58 5.74 3.66
N LYS A 244 -11.21 5.29 2.55
CA LYS A 244 -12.14 6.08 1.73
C LYS A 244 -13.45 6.38 2.45
N LEU A 245 -13.93 5.43 3.26
CA LEU A 245 -15.18 5.55 4.03
C LEU A 245 -14.93 5.84 5.52
N SER A 246 -13.75 6.35 5.89
CA SER A 246 -13.40 6.66 7.28
C SER A 246 -14.38 7.62 7.95
N LEU A 247 -14.97 8.56 7.19
CA LEU A 247 -16.01 9.48 7.67
C LEU A 247 -17.21 8.75 8.29
N PHE A 248 -17.54 7.56 7.79
CA PHE A 248 -18.67 6.75 8.27
C PHE A 248 -18.24 5.66 9.26
N ASN A 249 -17.01 5.72 9.76
CA ASN A 249 -16.46 4.74 10.69
C ASN A 249 -16.16 5.36 12.08
N PRO A 250 -16.85 4.94 13.15
CA PRO A 250 -16.69 5.54 14.48
C PRO A 250 -15.29 5.30 15.10
N LEU A 251 -14.51 4.35 14.59
CA LEU A 251 -13.16 4.07 15.11
C LEU A 251 -12.08 4.96 14.54
N ILE A 252 -12.25 5.43 13.29
CA ILE A 252 -11.20 6.08 12.52
C ILE A 252 -11.66 7.38 11.86
N PHE A 253 -12.81 7.92 12.25
CA PHE A 253 -13.32 9.17 11.67
C PHE A 253 -12.40 10.36 11.90
N GLY A 254 -11.55 10.34 12.95
CA GLY A 254 -10.56 11.39 13.20
C GLY A 254 -9.48 11.50 12.12
N LYS A 255 -9.44 10.54 11.18
CA LYS A 255 -8.59 10.58 10.00
C LYS A 255 -8.94 11.77 9.09
N ALA A 256 -7.91 12.46 8.59
CA ALA A 256 -8.03 13.48 7.56
C ALA A 256 -8.76 12.97 6.31
N LEU A 257 -9.74 13.74 5.86
CA LEU A 257 -10.43 13.45 4.59
C LEU A 257 -9.48 13.60 3.40
N GLY A 258 -9.62 12.72 2.42
CA GLY A 258 -8.82 12.75 1.19
C GLY A 258 -7.47 12.03 1.27
N ASN A 259 -7.01 11.62 2.45
CA ASN A 259 -5.76 10.88 2.57
C ASN A 259 -5.91 9.36 2.47
N SER A 260 -4.87 8.63 2.07
CA SER A 260 -4.82 7.16 2.10
C SER A 260 -4.52 6.60 3.48
N GLY A 261 -3.62 7.23 4.25
CA GLY A 261 -3.13 6.72 5.52
C GLY A 261 -4.11 6.88 6.69
N ILE A 262 -4.31 5.80 7.46
CA ILE A 262 -5.20 5.81 8.65
C ILE A 262 -4.60 6.59 9.83
N ARG A 263 -3.27 6.82 9.82
CA ARG A 263 -2.55 7.50 10.90
C ARG A 263 -2.69 9.02 10.92
N GLN A 264 -3.17 9.63 9.83
CA GLN A 264 -3.30 11.08 9.75
C GLN A 264 -4.52 11.61 10.51
N ASN A 265 -4.37 11.91 11.80
CA ASN A 265 -5.41 12.52 12.65
C ASN A 265 -4.85 13.69 13.50
N MET A 266 -5.66 14.34 14.35
CA MET A 266 -5.16 15.49 15.12
C MET A 266 -4.10 15.09 16.15
N TYR A 267 -4.13 13.87 16.68
CA TYR A 267 -3.06 13.37 17.56
C TYR A 267 -1.70 13.39 16.85
N SER A 268 -1.66 13.02 15.56
CA SER A 268 -0.44 13.06 14.75
C SER A 268 -0.04 14.48 14.32
N ALA A 269 -1.02 15.37 14.05
CA ALA A 269 -0.77 16.74 13.60
C ALA A 269 -0.27 17.68 14.72
N CYS A 270 -0.49 17.30 15.98
CA CYS A 270 -0.13 18.07 17.17
C CYS A 270 1.34 17.92 17.61
N LEU A 271 2.15 17.14 16.88
CA LEU A 271 3.60 17.02 17.02
C LEU A 271 4.26 17.57 15.73
N ARG A 272 5.02 18.67 15.83
CA ARG A 272 5.74 19.28 14.70
C ARG A 272 7.19 19.58 15.02
N THR A 273 8.10 19.12 14.15
CA THR A 273 9.54 19.39 14.18
C THR A 273 9.92 20.50 13.20
N LEU A 274 11.03 21.22 13.45
CA LEU A 274 11.53 22.34 12.64
C LEU A 274 12.73 21.96 11.74
N GLY A 275 13.28 20.74 11.83
CA GLY A 275 14.40 20.29 10.96
C GLY A 275 14.68 18.78 10.99
N SER A 276 15.37 18.28 9.95
CA SER A 276 15.69 16.85 9.75
C SER A 276 17.04 16.38 10.34
N ARG A 277 17.67 17.16 11.23
CA ARG A 277 19.07 16.93 11.67
C ARG A 277 19.26 16.19 13.00
N SER A 278 18.23 16.09 13.83
CA SER A 278 18.26 15.24 15.02
C SER A 278 17.81 13.85 14.58
N GLY A 279 18.57 12.79 14.82
CA GLY A 279 18.23 11.38 14.51
C GLY A 279 16.97 10.81 15.19
N ILE A 280 15.99 11.66 15.49
CA ILE A 280 14.57 11.33 15.57
C ILE A 280 14.12 11.09 14.12
N ASP A 281 14.41 9.88 13.63
CA ASP A 281 13.90 9.40 12.37
C ASP A 281 12.37 9.36 12.47
N THR A 282 11.73 10.43 12.01
CA THR A 282 10.30 10.46 11.81
C THR A 282 10.12 10.61 10.32
N GLU A 283 10.16 9.48 9.61
CA GLU A 283 9.53 9.30 8.29
C GLU A 283 8.14 9.99 8.23
N PHE A 284 7.50 10.22 9.38
CA PHE A 284 6.30 11.04 9.58
C PHE A 284 6.39 12.52 9.15
N SER A 285 7.52 13.21 9.30
CA SER A 285 7.63 14.64 8.98
C SER A 285 7.81 14.92 7.47
N ALA A 286 8.37 13.95 6.73
CA ALA A 286 8.53 14.03 5.29
C ALA A 286 7.25 13.63 4.52
N TYR A 287 6.45 12.71 5.06
CA TYR A 287 5.22 12.21 4.41
C TYR A 287 3.98 13.09 4.59
N TYR A 288 3.96 13.91 5.63
CA TYR A 288 2.82 14.74 5.98
C TYR A 288 3.23 16.19 5.80
N GLY A 289 3.08 16.64 4.55
CA GLY A 289 3.69 17.85 4.01
C GLY A 289 3.75 19.03 4.98
N ASN A 290 4.83 19.79 4.83
CA ASN A 290 4.99 21.15 5.33
C ASN A 290 3.94 22.09 4.72
N VAL A 291 2.64 21.81 4.87
CA VAL A 291 1.63 22.85 4.76
C VAL A 291 1.94 23.84 5.87
N GLY A 292 2.19 25.07 5.46
CA GLY A 292 2.61 26.18 6.30
C GLY A 292 1.74 26.36 7.53
N TYR A 293 2.07 27.34 8.36
CA TYR A 293 1.44 27.67 9.63
C TYR A 293 -0.10 27.95 9.59
N GLU A 294 -0.76 27.70 8.47
CA GLU A 294 -2.18 27.89 8.24
C GLU A 294 -2.96 26.69 8.78
N LYS A 295 -3.68 26.94 9.90
CA LYS A 295 -4.87 26.24 10.42
C LYS A 295 -5.14 24.87 9.78
N ALA A 296 -5.05 23.79 10.57
CA ALA A 296 -5.59 22.47 10.20
C ALA A 296 -6.95 22.66 9.49
N GLY A 297 -7.03 22.24 8.23
CA GLY A 297 -8.09 22.65 7.32
C GLY A 297 -9.40 21.90 7.57
N SER A 298 -10.36 22.13 6.69
CA SER A 298 -11.70 21.52 6.73
C SER A 298 -11.68 19.99 6.80
N GLU A 299 -10.60 19.36 6.33
CA GLU A 299 -10.36 17.93 6.28
C GLU A 299 -10.32 17.23 7.65
N TYR A 300 -9.97 17.93 8.72
CA TYR A 300 -10.01 17.40 10.10
C TYR A 300 -11.25 17.82 10.88
N ILE A 301 -11.79 19.01 10.58
CA ILE A 301 -12.93 19.58 11.30
C ILE A 301 -14.24 18.89 10.89
N LEU A 302 -14.41 18.62 9.59
CA LEU A 302 -15.66 18.07 9.07
C LEU A 302 -16.03 16.72 9.70
N PRO A 303 -15.12 15.72 9.81
CA PRO A 303 -15.44 14.46 10.47
C PRO A 303 -15.88 14.61 11.92
N ILE A 304 -15.23 15.50 12.69
CA ILE A 304 -15.56 15.77 14.10
C ILE A 304 -17.00 16.31 14.19
N ILE A 305 -17.35 17.31 13.37
CA ILE A 305 -18.70 17.90 13.37
C ILE A 305 -19.76 16.86 13.00
N VAL A 306 -19.51 16.06 11.97
CA VAL A 306 -20.45 15.01 11.53
C VAL A 306 -20.70 14.01 12.66
N TRP A 307 -19.67 13.56 13.37
CA TRP A 307 -19.83 12.60 14.46
C TRP A 307 -20.41 13.17 15.74
N LEU A 308 -20.21 14.46 16.02
CA LEU A 308 -20.96 15.16 17.07
C LEU A 308 -22.47 15.15 16.78
N ILE A 309 -22.86 15.44 15.53
CA ILE A 309 -24.26 15.41 15.09
C ILE A 309 -24.81 13.98 15.17
N PHE A 310 -24.10 12.98 14.64
CA PHE A 310 -24.51 11.58 14.71
C PHE A 310 -24.66 11.10 16.16
N SER A 311 -23.72 11.44 17.04
CA SER A 311 -23.80 11.08 18.45
C SER A 311 -25.01 11.69 19.14
N ALA A 312 -25.34 12.96 18.84
CA ALA A 312 -26.54 13.61 19.35
C ALA A 312 -27.83 12.92 18.84
N LEU A 313 -27.87 12.55 17.56
CA LEU A 313 -28.97 11.78 16.97
C LEU A 313 -29.10 10.39 17.62
N PHE A 314 -27.99 9.70 17.86
CA PHE A 314 -27.98 8.41 18.54
C PHE A 314 -28.46 8.48 19.99
N VAL A 315 -28.11 9.53 20.72
CA VAL A 315 -28.67 9.81 22.05
C VAL A 315 -30.19 10.00 21.98
N PHE A 316 -30.70 10.71 20.97
CA PHE A 316 -32.15 10.87 20.76
C PHE A 316 -32.82 9.53 20.45
N VAL A 317 -32.20 8.69 19.60
CA VAL A 317 -32.67 7.33 19.32
C VAL A 317 -32.69 6.49 20.60
N ALA A 318 -31.62 6.49 21.39
CA ALA A 318 -31.56 5.78 22.67
C ALA A 318 -32.68 6.21 23.63
N LYS A 319 -32.95 7.52 23.72
CA LYS A 319 -34.08 8.04 24.51
C LYS A 319 -35.42 7.46 24.03
N LYS A 320 -35.68 7.50 22.72
CA LYS A 320 -36.93 6.98 22.13
C LYS A 320 -37.09 5.48 22.38
N LEU A 321 -35.98 4.73 22.37
CA LEU A 321 -35.97 3.31 22.70
C LEU A 321 -36.29 3.06 24.17
N LEU A 322 -35.77 3.88 25.09
CA LEU A 322 -36.10 3.80 26.52
C LEU A 322 -37.58 4.10 26.79
N ASP A 323 -38.13 5.12 26.13
CA ASP A 323 -39.54 5.49 26.28
C ASP A 323 -40.47 4.33 25.87
N ASN A 324 -40.10 3.57 24.83
CA ASN A 324 -40.86 2.42 24.33
C ASN A 324 -40.50 1.07 24.99
N ARG A 325 -39.49 1.04 25.87
CA ARG A 325 -39.04 -0.19 26.51
C ARG A 325 -40.10 -0.73 27.47
N LYS A 326 -40.53 -1.97 27.25
CA LYS A 326 -41.41 -2.68 28.19
C LYS A 326 -40.60 -3.22 29.38
N LEU A 327 -41.17 -3.14 30.58
CA LEU A 327 -40.49 -3.53 31.82
C LEU A 327 -40.31 -5.04 31.93
N GLU A 328 -41.25 -5.82 31.39
CA GLU A 328 -41.14 -7.28 31.38
C GLU A 328 -39.87 -7.75 30.66
N ASN A 329 -39.36 -6.98 29.69
CA ASN A 329 -38.22 -7.35 28.86
C ASN A 329 -36.86 -7.19 29.54
N THR A 330 -36.78 -6.60 30.74
CA THR A 330 -35.50 -6.42 31.44
C THR A 330 -35.07 -7.70 32.16
N ALA A 331 -33.83 -8.14 31.88
CA ALA A 331 -33.21 -9.33 32.48
C ALA A 331 -33.98 -10.64 32.24
N ILE A 332 -34.79 -10.73 31.18
CA ILE A 332 -35.25 -12.01 30.67
C ILE A 332 -34.02 -12.77 30.17
N HIS A 333 -33.91 -14.07 30.45
CA HIS A 333 -32.95 -14.98 29.80
C HIS A 333 -33.33 -15.23 28.32
N SER A 334 -33.53 -14.15 27.58
CA SER A 334 -33.91 -14.06 26.17
C SER A 334 -33.09 -12.94 25.52
N SER A 335 -32.93 -13.00 24.21
CA SER A 335 -32.22 -11.98 23.42
C SER A 335 -33.21 -11.18 22.58
N SER A 336 -32.89 -9.92 22.32
CA SER A 336 -33.54 -9.12 21.30
C SER A 336 -33.38 -9.80 19.93
N LYS A 337 -34.48 -9.95 19.20
CA LYS A 337 -34.47 -10.56 17.85
C LYS A 337 -33.52 -9.79 16.92
N PHE A 338 -33.56 -8.46 17.00
CA PHE A 338 -32.72 -7.60 16.17
C PHE A 338 -31.23 -7.77 16.51
N ALA A 339 -30.86 -7.69 17.79
CA ALA A 339 -29.47 -7.87 18.22
C ALA A 339 -28.93 -9.25 17.84
N THR A 340 -29.76 -10.28 17.94
CA THR A 340 -29.41 -11.66 17.56
C THR A 340 -29.11 -11.76 16.05
N VAL A 341 -29.97 -11.20 15.19
CA VAL A 341 -29.77 -11.21 13.72
C VAL A 341 -28.55 -10.38 13.33
N PHE A 342 -28.37 -9.22 13.96
CA PHE A 342 -27.24 -8.33 13.70
C PHE A 342 -25.90 -8.99 14.06
N VAL A 343 -25.77 -9.53 15.27
CA VAL A 343 -24.55 -10.24 15.69
C VAL A 343 -24.30 -11.48 14.82
N ALA A 344 -25.35 -12.20 14.41
CA ALA A 344 -25.21 -13.32 13.49
C ALA A 344 -24.59 -12.91 12.15
N LEU A 345 -25.03 -11.77 11.59
CA LEU A 345 -24.45 -11.21 10.37
C LEU A 345 -22.99 -10.78 10.57
N GLU A 346 -22.69 -10.06 11.65
CA GLU A 346 -21.33 -9.63 11.94
C GLU A 346 -20.35 -10.79 12.11
N VAL A 347 -20.75 -11.84 12.82
CA VAL A 347 -19.89 -13.02 13.01
C VAL A 347 -19.65 -13.74 11.69
N SER A 348 -20.66 -13.88 10.82
CA SER A 348 -20.49 -14.47 9.49
C SER A 348 -19.54 -13.65 8.61
N VAL A 349 -19.68 -12.32 8.63
CA VAL A 349 -18.81 -11.38 7.88
C VAL A 349 -17.38 -11.43 8.43
N PHE A 350 -17.22 -11.32 9.74
CA PHE A 350 -15.92 -11.40 10.41
C PHE A 350 -15.21 -12.73 10.12
N ALA A 351 -15.95 -13.84 10.17
CA ALA A 351 -15.43 -15.17 9.88
C ALA A 351 -14.87 -15.26 8.45
N ALA A 352 -15.63 -14.83 7.44
CA ALA A 352 -15.19 -14.88 6.04
C ALA A 352 -13.97 -14.01 5.73
N THR A 353 -13.71 -12.99 6.55
CA THR A 353 -12.63 -12.04 6.33
C THR A 353 -11.38 -12.39 7.12
N PHE A 354 -11.49 -12.50 8.44
CA PHE A 354 -10.34 -12.64 9.33
C PHE A 354 -9.94 -14.10 9.56
N LEU A 355 -10.91 -15.01 9.71
CA LEU A 355 -10.56 -16.43 9.88
C LEU A 355 -10.05 -17.05 8.59
N THR A 356 -10.44 -16.51 7.43
CA THR A 356 -9.92 -16.99 6.13
C THR A 356 -8.47 -16.53 5.92
N GLY A 357 -8.11 -15.29 6.30
CA GLY A 357 -6.72 -14.82 6.27
C GLY A 357 -5.80 -15.69 7.13
N VAL A 358 -6.20 -15.98 8.37
CA VAL A 358 -5.43 -16.87 9.26
C VAL A 358 -5.21 -18.26 8.64
N LEU A 359 -6.21 -18.84 7.97
CA LEU A 359 -6.09 -20.17 7.36
C LEU A 359 -5.20 -20.17 6.10
N VAL A 360 -4.99 -19.03 5.44
CA VAL A 360 -4.11 -18.89 4.28
C VAL A 360 -2.64 -18.88 4.70
N ASP A 361 -2.30 -18.25 5.83
CA ASP A 361 -0.93 -18.20 6.35
C ASP A 361 -0.39 -19.57 6.82
N PHE A 362 -1.26 -20.57 6.97
CA PHE A 362 -0.88 -21.90 7.42
C PHE A 362 -0.58 -22.91 6.30
N ASP A 363 -0.63 -22.55 5.01
CA ASP A 363 -0.41 -23.46 3.85
C ASP A 363 -1.30 -24.73 3.81
N VAL A 364 -2.21 -24.93 4.78
CA VAL A 364 -2.78 -26.25 5.09
C VAL A 364 -4.05 -26.58 4.28
N VAL A 365 -4.67 -25.67 3.52
CA VAL A 365 -5.97 -25.98 2.88
C VAL A 365 -6.12 -25.48 1.43
N LEU A 366 -6.49 -26.44 0.57
CA LEU A 366 -6.86 -26.36 -0.85
C LEU A 366 -7.67 -25.11 -1.24
N SER A 367 -7.24 -24.39 -2.30
CA SER A 367 -8.02 -23.43 -3.12
C SER A 367 -8.76 -22.30 -2.36
N LYS A 368 -9.19 -21.25 -3.08
CA LYS A 368 -9.74 -20.03 -2.44
C LYS A 368 -11.08 -20.26 -1.68
N LEU A 369 -11.90 -21.23 -2.11
CA LEU A 369 -13.28 -21.41 -1.62
C LEU A 369 -13.45 -22.31 -0.38
N PRO A 370 -12.75 -23.45 -0.24
CA PRO A 370 -12.82 -24.30 0.96
C PRO A 370 -12.41 -23.58 2.25
N ASN A 371 -11.42 -22.67 2.19
CA ASN A 371 -10.97 -21.89 3.35
C ASN A 371 -12.11 -21.04 3.93
N ILE A 372 -12.92 -20.42 3.07
CA ILE A 372 -14.12 -19.69 3.50
C ILE A 372 -15.12 -20.60 4.18
N LEU A 373 -15.36 -21.79 3.64
CA LEU A 373 -16.33 -22.72 4.24
C LEU A 373 -15.89 -23.14 5.64
N VAL A 374 -14.60 -23.45 5.83
CA VAL A 374 -14.03 -23.76 7.14
C VAL A 374 -14.14 -22.55 8.08
N SER A 375 -13.80 -21.35 7.61
CA SER A 375 -13.94 -20.12 8.38
C SER A 375 -15.38 -19.85 8.81
N LEU A 376 -16.36 -20.03 7.93
CA LEU A 376 -17.78 -19.85 8.25
C LEU A 376 -18.27 -20.88 9.28
N ILE A 377 -17.79 -22.13 9.23
CA ILE A 377 -18.08 -23.14 10.27
C ILE A 377 -17.54 -22.69 11.62
N LEU A 378 -16.31 -22.17 11.68
CA LEU A 378 -15.74 -21.60 12.89
C LEU A 378 -16.54 -20.37 13.36
N GLY A 379 -17.01 -19.53 12.44
CA GLY A 379 -17.92 -18.42 12.73
C GLY A 379 -19.22 -18.88 13.41
N VAL A 380 -19.82 -19.98 12.94
CA VAL A 380 -21.01 -20.57 13.58
C VAL A 380 -20.70 -20.96 15.03
N LEU A 381 -19.53 -21.54 15.31
CA LEU A 381 -19.12 -21.87 16.68
C LEU A 381 -19.02 -20.62 17.57
N VAL A 382 -18.40 -19.54 17.08
CA VAL A 382 -18.32 -18.26 17.80
C VAL A 382 -19.72 -17.69 18.09
N TYR A 383 -20.63 -17.75 17.11
CA TYR A 383 -22.01 -17.31 17.29
C TYR A 383 -22.76 -18.16 18.34
N LEU A 384 -22.55 -19.48 18.36
CA LEU A 384 -23.13 -20.36 19.39
C LEU A 384 -22.59 -20.06 20.80
N ILE A 385 -21.31 -19.69 20.92
CA ILE A 385 -20.72 -19.24 22.19
C ILE A 385 -21.41 -17.94 22.64
N PHE A 386 -21.56 -16.96 21.74
CA PHE A 386 -22.27 -15.70 22.03
C PHE A 386 -23.70 -15.95 22.53
N LEU A 387 -24.47 -16.79 21.83
CA LEU A 387 -25.83 -17.15 22.25
C LEU A 387 -25.83 -17.80 23.64
N SER A 388 -24.85 -18.68 23.89
CA SER A 388 -24.74 -19.40 25.15
C SER A 388 -24.43 -18.48 26.33
N ILE A 389 -23.54 -17.50 26.15
CA ILE A 389 -23.21 -16.50 27.17
C ILE A 389 -24.38 -15.53 27.39
N SER A 390 -24.96 -15.02 26.31
CA SER A 390 -26.04 -14.02 26.37
C SER A 390 -27.29 -14.55 27.05
N ARG A 391 -27.59 -15.84 26.88
CA ARG A 391 -28.81 -16.49 27.38
C ARG A 391 -28.59 -17.42 28.56
N ARG A 392 -27.34 -17.74 28.90
CA ARG A 392 -26.94 -18.72 29.94
C ARG A 392 -27.56 -20.10 29.68
N LYS A 393 -27.56 -20.55 28.43
CA LYS A 393 -28.11 -21.84 27.98
C LYS A 393 -27.27 -22.40 26.83
N ILE A 394 -27.02 -23.72 26.81
CA ILE A 394 -26.18 -24.36 25.78
C ILE A 394 -27.01 -24.88 24.60
N LYS A 395 -28.26 -25.30 24.84
CA LYS A 395 -29.16 -25.78 23.79
C LYS A 395 -29.97 -24.62 23.20
N HIS A 396 -29.84 -24.44 21.88
CA HIS A 396 -30.51 -23.37 21.12
C HIS A 396 -31.51 -23.96 20.13
N SER A 397 -32.64 -23.28 19.93
CA SER A 397 -33.65 -23.71 18.95
C SER A 397 -33.20 -23.39 17.52
N PHE A 398 -33.68 -24.15 16.52
CA PHE A 398 -33.35 -23.87 15.11
C PHE A 398 -33.60 -22.42 14.69
N GLY A 399 -34.72 -21.82 15.09
CA GLY A 399 -35.02 -20.41 14.78
C GLY A 399 -34.03 -19.37 15.34
N GLN A 400 -33.14 -19.77 16.26
CA GLN A 400 -32.07 -18.93 16.81
C GLN A 400 -30.73 -19.12 16.09
N ILE A 401 -30.53 -20.29 15.49
CA ILE A 401 -29.36 -20.63 14.67
C ILE A 401 -29.58 -20.13 13.24
N LEU A 402 -30.83 -20.14 12.76
CA LEU A 402 -31.24 -19.74 11.42
C LEU A 402 -30.64 -18.40 10.94
N PRO A 403 -30.61 -17.31 11.75
CA PRO A 403 -29.98 -16.07 11.32
C PRO A 403 -28.51 -16.22 10.89
N CYS A 404 -27.72 -17.02 11.61
CA CYS A 404 -26.32 -17.24 11.27
C CYS A 404 -26.18 -18.09 10.00
N ILE A 405 -27.04 -19.09 9.80
CA ILE A 405 -27.08 -19.88 8.56
C ILE A 405 -27.40 -18.97 7.37
N VAL A 406 -28.43 -18.13 7.49
CA VAL A 406 -28.84 -17.20 6.44
C VAL A 406 -27.73 -16.18 6.15
N SER A 407 -27.12 -15.60 7.18
CA SER A 407 -26.01 -14.66 7.02
C SER A 407 -24.81 -15.30 6.32
N SER A 408 -24.41 -16.52 6.71
CA SER A 408 -23.33 -17.24 6.04
C SER A 408 -23.65 -17.54 4.57
N PHE A 409 -24.91 -17.87 4.26
CA PHE A 409 -25.35 -18.05 2.86
C PHE A 409 -25.24 -16.75 2.05
N VAL A 410 -25.61 -15.60 2.63
CA VAL A 410 -25.44 -14.29 1.96
C VAL A 410 -23.98 -14.02 1.62
N ILE A 411 -23.04 -14.37 2.51
CA ILE A 411 -21.61 -14.22 2.24
C ILE A 411 -21.15 -15.14 1.11
N ILE A 412 -21.59 -16.41 1.11
CA ILE A 412 -21.30 -17.34 0.01
C ILE A 412 -21.82 -16.79 -1.33
N VAL A 413 -23.04 -16.26 -1.36
CA VAL A 413 -23.61 -15.63 -2.55
C VAL A 413 -22.75 -14.44 -3.01
N ALA A 414 -22.28 -13.60 -2.09
CA ALA A 414 -21.38 -12.50 -2.41
C ALA A 414 -20.05 -12.99 -3.02
N CYS A 415 -19.45 -14.04 -2.46
CA CYS A 415 -18.25 -14.66 -3.04
C CYS A 415 -18.50 -15.21 -4.44
N VAL A 416 -19.64 -15.89 -4.67
CA VAL A 416 -20.01 -16.40 -6.00
C VAL A 416 -20.22 -15.28 -7.02
N ILE A 417 -20.83 -14.16 -6.61
CA ILE A 417 -20.95 -12.96 -7.44
C ILE A 417 -19.57 -12.42 -7.82
N CYS A 418 -18.64 -12.33 -6.87
CA CYS A 418 -17.28 -11.87 -7.11
C CYS A 418 -16.51 -12.79 -8.07
N ILE A 419 -16.58 -14.11 -7.85
CA ILE A 419 -15.98 -15.13 -8.73
C ILE A 419 -16.48 -14.97 -10.17
N ASN A 420 -17.78 -14.70 -10.35
CA ASN A 420 -18.40 -14.51 -11.66
C ASN A 420 -18.20 -13.07 -12.23
N GLY A 421 -17.19 -12.34 -11.76
CA GLY A 421 -16.80 -11.04 -12.31
C GLY A 421 -17.57 -9.83 -11.77
N GLY A 422 -18.29 -9.99 -10.64
CA GLY A 422 -18.90 -8.88 -9.91
C GLY A 422 -19.92 -8.07 -10.72
N PHE A 423 -20.81 -8.75 -11.45
CA PHE A 423 -21.77 -8.13 -12.37
C PHE A 423 -21.11 -7.31 -13.50
N GLY A 424 -20.00 -7.81 -14.04
CA GLY A 424 -19.26 -7.15 -15.11
C GLY A 424 -18.22 -6.13 -14.63
N TYR A 425 -18.02 -5.98 -13.32
CA TYR A 425 -16.95 -5.15 -12.77
C TYR A 425 -15.58 -5.52 -13.35
N SER A 426 -15.26 -6.81 -13.38
CA SER A 426 -13.94 -7.34 -13.77
C SER A 426 -13.55 -7.06 -15.22
N THR A 427 -14.54 -6.85 -16.10
CA THR A 427 -14.32 -6.60 -17.53
C THR A 427 -14.80 -5.22 -17.97
N TYR A 428 -15.31 -4.42 -17.04
CA TYR A 428 -15.78 -3.07 -17.34
C TYR A 428 -14.64 -2.21 -17.86
N SER A 429 -14.87 -1.60 -19.03
CA SER A 429 -14.03 -0.58 -19.64
C SER A 429 -14.92 0.63 -19.97
N PRO A 430 -14.53 1.86 -19.60
CA PRO A 430 -15.28 3.06 -19.95
C PRO A 430 -15.35 3.30 -21.46
N ASP A 431 -16.42 3.95 -21.93
CA ASP A 431 -16.51 4.46 -23.31
C ASP A 431 -15.37 5.47 -23.56
N TYR A 432 -14.62 5.30 -24.66
CA TYR A 432 -13.51 6.15 -25.06
C TYR A 432 -13.85 7.64 -25.05
N LYS A 433 -15.12 8.02 -25.31
CA LYS A 433 -15.55 9.43 -25.28
C LYS A 433 -15.44 10.07 -23.89
N LYS A 434 -15.56 9.27 -22.83
CA LYS A 434 -15.48 9.67 -21.42
C LYS A 434 -14.05 9.65 -20.88
N VAL A 435 -13.18 8.90 -21.55
CA VAL A 435 -11.77 8.77 -21.22
C VAL A 435 -11.03 10.02 -21.70
N ASP A 436 -10.19 10.55 -20.82
CA ASP A 436 -9.20 11.58 -21.17
C ASP A 436 -7.94 10.90 -21.70
N TYR A 437 -7.37 9.98 -20.91
CA TYR A 437 -6.30 9.08 -21.34
C TYR A 437 -6.28 7.79 -20.52
N VAL A 438 -5.52 6.80 -20.97
CA VAL A 438 -5.33 5.51 -20.31
C VAL A 438 -3.85 5.25 -20.10
N THR A 439 -3.53 4.65 -18.96
CA THR A 439 -2.23 4.05 -18.68
C THR A 439 -2.38 2.55 -18.41
N ILE A 440 -1.35 1.79 -18.72
CA ILE A 440 -1.29 0.34 -18.52
C ILE A 440 0.11 -0.04 -18.04
N THR A 441 0.22 -0.87 -17.00
CA THR A 441 1.53 -1.38 -16.58
C THR A 441 2.15 -2.19 -17.71
N ALA A 442 3.36 -1.84 -18.08
CA ALA A 442 4.21 -2.66 -18.92
C ALA A 442 5.41 -3.08 -18.09
N PRO A 443 5.39 -4.28 -17.52
CA PRO A 443 6.63 -4.81 -17.02
C PRO A 443 7.62 -4.82 -18.19
N TYR A 444 8.85 -4.36 -17.95
CA TYR A 444 10.00 -4.41 -18.90
C TYR A 444 10.07 -3.39 -20.04
N LEU A 445 9.05 -2.55 -20.24
CA LEU A 445 9.19 -1.39 -21.11
C LEU A 445 9.11 -0.13 -20.28
N ASP A 446 10.22 0.59 -20.31
CA ASP A 446 10.19 2.02 -20.09
C ASP A 446 9.54 2.66 -21.34
N ALA A 447 8.76 3.72 -21.15
CA ALA A 447 8.05 4.33 -22.28
C ALA A 447 8.96 5.20 -23.18
N SER A 448 10.21 5.44 -22.79
CA SER A 448 11.30 5.89 -23.66
C SER A 448 11.72 4.83 -24.67
N GLY A 449 11.19 3.62 -24.54
CA GLY A 449 11.59 2.47 -25.33
C GLY A 449 13.06 2.09 -25.12
N VAL A 450 13.68 2.62 -24.08
CA VAL A 450 14.94 2.12 -23.51
C VAL A 450 14.62 0.81 -22.82
N MET A 451 15.44 -0.22 -23.04
CA MET A 451 15.45 -1.34 -22.11
C MET A 451 16.07 -0.83 -20.81
N SER A 452 15.25 -0.67 -19.76
CA SER A 452 15.77 -0.35 -18.42
C SER A 452 16.92 -1.30 -18.12
N ASN A 453 18.11 -0.74 -17.91
CA ASN A 453 19.33 -1.51 -17.64
C ASN A 453 19.24 -2.31 -16.34
N ASP A 454 18.23 -2.06 -15.51
CA ASP A 454 18.25 -2.45 -14.11
C ASP A 454 17.38 -3.65 -13.75
N LYS A 455 16.65 -4.28 -14.69
CA LYS A 455 15.55 -5.22 -14.29
C LYS A 455 15.30 -6.48 -15.10
N PHE A 456 16.29 -6.95 -15.85
CA PHE A 456 16.38 -8.38 -16.17
C PHE A 456 17.66 -8.92 -15.58
N GLU A 457 17.68 -9.02 -14.26
CA GLU A 457 18.75 -9.74 -13.58
C GLU A 457 18.36 -11.21 -13.59
N LEU A 458 19.01 -11.96 -14.48
CA LEU A 458 19.44 -13.27 -14.08
C LEU A 458 20.51 -13.02 -13.00
N GLY A 459 20.12 -13.24 -11.75
CA GLY A 459 20.84 -12.80 -10.56
C GLY A 459 22.34 -13.06 -10.65
N PHE A 460 23.09 -12.13 -10.05
CA PHE A 460 24.51 -12.15 -9.74
C PHE A 460 25.10 -13.56 -9.62
N PHE A 461 26.40 -13.69 -9.88
CA PHE A 461 27.21 -14.82 -9.43
C PHE A 461 26.97 -15.13 -7.93
N GLY A 462 25.92 -15.88 -7.59
CA GLY A 462 25.52 -16.19 -6.22
C GLY A 462 26.50 -17.16 -5.60
N ALA A 463 26.70 -17.08 -4.29
CA ALA A 463 27.58 -17.99 -3.55
C ALA A 463 27.18 -19.48 -3.68
N ASP A 464 25.93 -19.77 -4.04
CA ASP A 464 25.37 -21.11 -4.28
C ASP A 464 25.41 -21.56 -5.74
N GLY A 465 25.74 -20.66 -6.66
CA GLY A 465 25.91 -20.97 -8.07
C GLY A 465 24.66 -21.22 -8.89
N LYS A 466 23.50 -20.77 -8.39
CA LYS A 466 22.26 -20.75 -9.15
C LYS A 466 22.00 -19.34 -9.68
N VAL A 467 21.20 -19.27 -10.73
CA VAL A 467 20.83 -18.05 -11.43
C VAL A 467 19.35 -17.82 -11.17
N ASN A 468 19.02 -16.66 -10.60
CA ASN A 468 17.65 -16.30 -10.27
C ASN A 468 16.98 -15.66 -11.48
N LEU A 469 15.89 -16.23 -12.00
CA LEU A 469 15.02 -15.51 -12.94
C LEU A 469 14.19 -14.55 -12.07
N GLU A 470 14.77 -13.42 -11.63
CA GLU A 470 14.00 -12.47 -10.82
C GLU A 470 13.05 -11.66 -11.69
N TYR A 471 11.76 -11.86 -11.43
CA TYR A 471 10.72 -10.88 -11.73
C TYR A 471 10.86 -9.75 -10.71
N ARG A 472 11.60 -8.68 -11.05
CA ARG A 472 11.65 -7.50 -10.17
C ARG A 472 10.48 -6.57 -10.51
N ASP A 473 9.50 -6.52 -9.61
CA ASP A 473 8.21 -5.83 -9.66
C ASP A 473 8.25 -4.28 -9.70
N GLU A 474 9.24 -3.66 -10.37
CA GLU A 474 9.08 -2.23 -10.69
C GLU A 474 8.26 -2.12 -11.96
N THR A 475 6.95 -2.10 -11.77
CA THR A 475 5.96 -1.98 -12.82
C THR A 475 5.82 -0.53 -13.24
N ILE A 476 6.51 -0.17 -14.33
CA ILE A 476 6.34 1.11 -15.01
C ILE A 476 5.01 1.07 -15.79
N SER A 477 4.32 2.20 -15.88
CA SER A 477 3.10 2.34 -16.69
C SER A 477 3.39 3.00 -18.04
N LEU A 478 2.91 2.40 -19.13
CA LEU A 478 2.85 3.02 -20.45
C LEU A 478 1.59 3.89 -20.57
N GLY A 479 1.69 4.95 -21.36
CA GLY A 479 0.62 5.94 -21.61
C GLY A 479 1.19 7.34 -21.49
N LYS A 480 0.52 8.41 -21.91
CA LYS A 480 -0.93 8.62 -22.04
C LYS A 480 -1.52 8.20 -23.40
N PHE A 481 -2.25 7.09 -23.44
CA PHE A 481 -3.02 6.70 -24.64
C PHE A 481 -4.37 7.42 -24.68
N ASN A 482 -4.68 8.15 -25.74
CA ASN A 482 -5.87 9.01 -25.81
C ASN A 482 -6.68 8.86 -27.11
N THR A 483 -6.19 8.09 -28.09
CA THR A 483 -6.89 7.79 -29.32
C THR A 483 -7.90 6.65 -29.14
N LYS A 484 -8.95 6.65 -29.96
CA LYS A 484 -9.96 5.60 -29.95
C LYS A 484 -9.34 4.21 -30.17
N GLU A 485 -8.41 4.10 -31.11
CA GLU A 485 -7.75 2.83 -31.45
C GLU A 485 -6.94 2.27 -30.28
N SER A 486 -6.09 3.10 -29.66
CA SER A 486 -5.27 2.70 -28.52
C SER A 486 -6.13 2.31 -27.32
N ILE A 487 -7.19 3.08 -27.01
CA ILE A 487 -8.12 2.76 -25.91
C ILE A 487 -8.86 1.43 -26.17
N GLU A 488 -9.35 1.19 -27.39
CA GLU A 488 -10.01 -0.07 -27.76
C GLU A 488 -9.05 -1.26 -27.71
N LYS A 489 -7.78 -1.05 -28.06
CA LYS A 489 -6.73 -2.07 -27.95
C LYS A 489 -6.41 -2.40 -26.50
N ILE A 490 -6.30 -1.40 -25.63
CA ILE A 490 -6.11 -1.60 -24.18
C ILE A 490 -7.31 -2.32 -23.56
N ALA A 491 -8.54 -1.98 -23.96
CA ALA A 491 -9.74 -2.69 -23.50
C ALA A 491 -9.73 -4.18 -23.91
N LYS A 492 -9.19 -4.52 -25.08
CA LYS A 492 -8.99 -5.92 -25.51
C LYS A 492 -7.93 -6.61 -24.67
N ILE A 493 -6.79 -5.95 -24.41
CA ILE A 493 -5.73 -6.47 -23.53
C ILE A 493 -6.29 -6.76 -22.14
N GLN A 494 -7.03 -5.80 -21.57
CA GLN A 494 -7.71 -5.94 -20.27
C GLN A 494 -8.61 -7.19 -20.23
N LYS A 495 -9.46 -7.36 -21.25
CA LYS A 495 -10.35 -8.52 -21.34
C LYS A 495 -9.56 -9.82 -21.49
N TYR A 496 -8.51 -9.82 -22.31
CA TYR A 496 -7.64 -10.98 -22.50
C TYR A 496 -6.91 -11.35 -21.20
N SER A 497 -6.44 -10.37 -20.43
CA SER A 497 -5.92 -10.57 -19.07
C SER A 497 -6.94 -11.30 -18.21
N TYR A 498 -8.19 -10.82 -18.17
CA TYR A 498 -9.30 -11.44 -17.43
C TYR A 498 -9.68 -12.87 -17.88
N GLU A 499 -9.43 -13.24 -19.13
CA GLU A 499 -9.73 -14.60 -19.62
C GLU A 499 -8.58 -15.59 -19.38
N ASN A 500 -7.34 -15.09 -19.22
CA ASN A 500 -6.13 -15.90 -19.08
C ASN A 500 -5.55 -15.82 -17.66
N GLU A 501 -6.32 -16.22 -16.64
CA GLU A 501 -5.79 -16.42 -15.27
C GLU A 501 -4.95 -17.69 -15.23
N LEU A 502 -3.78 -17.60 -14.61
CA LEU A 502 -2.97 -18.75 -14.22
C LEU A 502 -3.25 -19.11 -12.76
N ASN A 503 -2.99 -20.36 -12.38
CA ASN A 503 -3.12 -20.77 -11.00
C ASN A 503 -1.97 -20.18 -10.18
N ASN A 504 -2.22 -19.86 -8.90
CA ASN A 504 -1.21 -19.28 -7.98
C ASN A 504 0.09 -20.11 -7.81
N ASN A 505 0.14 -21.34 -8.32
CA ASN A 505 1.32 -22.22 -8.24
C ASN A 505 2.21 -22.14 -9.50
N ASP A 506 1.85 -21.32 -10.50
CA ASP A 506 2.66 -21.12 -11.69
C ASP A 506 3.67 -20.00 -11.43
N ASN A 507 4.97 -20.31 -11.40
CA ASN A 507 6.05 -19.39 -11.00
C ASN A 507 6.40 -18.30 -12.06
N SER A 508 5.49 -17.97 -12.98
CA SER A 508 5.65 -16.95 -14.04
C SER A 508 4.37 -16.14 -14.23
N THR A 509 3.96 -15.46 -13.15
CA THR A 509 2.76 -14.64 -13.13
C THR A 509 3.09 -13.18 -13.40
N PHE A 510 2.30 -12.53 -14.27
CA PHE A 510 2.43 -11.10 -14.56
C PHE A 510 1.30 -10.29 -13.95
N TYR A 511 1.67 -9.12 -13.44
CA TYR A 511 0.76 -8.11 -12.92
C TYR A 511 0.41 -7.08 -14.00
N VAL A 512 -0.88 -6.93 -14.29
CA VAL A 512 -1.37 -5.95 -15.26
C VAL A 512 -2.38 -5.01 -14.60
N THR A 513 -2.02 -3.73 -14.51
CA THR A 513 -2.89 -2.66 -14.03
C THR A 513 -3.23 -1.71 -15.15
N VAL A 514 -4.52 -1.49 -15.37
CA VAL A 514 -5.03 -0.54 -16.36
C VAL A 514 -5.74 0.59 -15.61
N THR A 515 -5.30 1.83 -15.84
CA THR A 515 -5.91 3.02 -15.24
C THR A 515 -6.49 3.92 -16.33
N TYR A 516 -7.81 4.05 -16.34
CA TYR A 516 -8.52 5.01 -17.17
C TYR A 516 -8.68 6.31 -16.40
N HIS A 517 -8.08 7.39 -16.90
CA HIS A 517 -8.33 8.74 -16.43
C HIS A 517 -9.50 9.31 -17.23
N LEU A 518 -10.56 9.74 -16.53
CA LEU A 518 -11.78 10.24 -17.16
C LEU A 518 -11.78 11.77 -17.21
N LYS A 519 -12.46 12.35 -18.20
CA LYS A 519 -12.60 13.81 -18.39
C LYS A 519 -13.25 14.57 -17.24
N ASN A 520 -13.85 13.86 -16.28
CA ASN A 520 -14.45 14.43 -15.07
C ASN A 520 -13.53 14.31 -13.85
N ASN A 521 -12.23 14.11 -14.06
CA ASN A 521 -11.20 13.94 -13.03
C ASN A 521 -11.41 12.73 -12.10
N LYS A 522 -12.15 11.72 -12.56
CA LYS A 522 -12.26 10.43 -11.87
C LYS A 522 -11.39 9.39 -12.56
N THR A 523 -11.00 8.35 -11.82
CA THR A 523 -10.23 7.22 -12.34
C THR A 523 -11.02 5.92 -12.26
N VAL A 524 -10.76 5.02 -13.19
CA VAL A 524 -11.21 3.62 -13.15
C VAL A 524 -9.97 2.75 -13.27
N ILE A 525 -9.67 1.97 -12.23
CA ILE A 525 -8.48 1.15 -12.15
C ILE A 525 -8.87 -0.33 -12.17
N ARG A 526 -8.11 -1.17 -12.90
CA ARG A 526 -8.30 -2.62 -12.95
C ARG A 526 -6.97 -3.33 -12.81
N ASN A 527 -6.86 -4.21 -11.80
CA ASN A 527 -5.65 -4.97 -11.51
C ASN A 527 -5.87 -6.46 -11.78
N TYR A 528 -5.03 -7.04 -12.64
CA TYR A 528 -5.05 -8.45 -12.99
C TYR A 528 -3.73 -9.08 -12.57
N ASP A 529 -3.80 -9.80 -11.46
CA ASP A 529 -2.70 -10.65 -11.00
C ASP A 529 -2.72 -11.96 -11.79
N ASN A 530 -1.58 -12.66 -11.78
CA ASN A 530 -1.45 -14.01 -12.32
C ASN A 530 -1.89 -14.15 -13.78
N THR A 531 -1.50 -13.19 -14.61
CA THR A 531 -1.72 -13.26 -16.06
C THR A 531 -0.61 -14.04 -16.75
N ASN A 532 -0.91 -14.63 -17.91
CA ASN A 532 0.09 -15.34 -18.70
C ASN A 532 1.08 -14.38 -19.41
N SER A 533 2.26 -14.89 -19.76
CA SER A 533 3.28 -14.10 -20.47
C SER A 533 2.84 -13.59 -21.85
N ASN A 534 1.82 -14.20 -22.46
CA ASN A 534 1.26 -13.72 -23.73
C ASN A 534 0.55 -12.37 -23.61
N VAL A 535 0.05 -12.00 -22.42
CA VAL A 535 -0.53 -10.66 -22.20
C VAL A 535 0.51 -9.58 -22.48
N MET A 536 1.77 -9.81 -22.10
CA MET A 536 2.87 -8.87 -22.33
C MET A 536 3.14 -8.68 -23.83
N LEU A 537 3.04 -9.74 -24.62
CA LEU A 537 3.19 -9.64 -26.08
C LEU A 537 2.10 -8.77 -26.72
N GLN A 538 0.92 -8.68 -26.10
CA GLN A 538 -0.13 -7.75 -26.55
C GLN A 538 0.11 -6.32 -26.05
N ILE A 539 0.67 -6.15 -24.85
CA ILE A 539 1.10 -4.83 -24.34
C ILE A 539 2.19 -4.25 -25.26
N LEU A 540 3.12 -5.09 -25.73
CA LEU A 540 4.14 -4.70 -26.72
C LEU A 540 3.53 -4.18 -28.03
N ASP A 541 2.34 -4.64 -28.43
CA ASP A 541 1.70 -4.13 -29.64
C ASP A 541 1.27 -2.65 -29.46
N LEU A 542 1.19 -2.12 -28.23
CA LEU A 542 0.91 -0.70 -27.98
C LEU A 542 2.08 0.22 -28.40
N THR A 543 3.28 -0.32 -28.56
CA THR A 543 4.45 0.44 -29.04
C THR A 543 4.28 0.93 -30.49
N ASP A 544 3.38 0.32 -31.26
CA ASP A 544 3.04 0.76 -32.61
C ASP A 544 2.05 1.93 -32.65
N SER A 545 1.46 2.30 -31.51
CA SER A 545 0.49 3.39 -31.43
C SER A 545 1.14 4.74 -31.72
N LYS A 546 0.32 5.68 -32.20
CA LYS A 546 0.76 7.04 -32.47
C LYS A 546 1.31 7.69 -31.20
N GLU A 547 0.60 7.57 -30.08
CA GLU A 547 0.97 8.22 -28.83
C GLU A 547 2.33 7.75 -28.30
N TYR A 548 2.62 6.45 -28.44
CA TYR A 548 3.93 5.92 -28.05
C TYR A 548 5.05 6.39 -28.98
N LYS A 549 4.83 6.38 -30.29
CA LYS A 549 5.82 6.86 -31.28
C LYS A 549 6.10 8.35 -31.14
N ASP A 550 5.06 9.16 -30.94
CA ASP A 550 5.17 10.60 -30.75
C ASP A 550 6.02 10.93 -29.49
N GLU A 551 5.91 10.16 -28.41
CA GLU A 551 6.73 10.35 -27.22
C GLU A 551 8.16 9.83 -27.40
N LEU A 552 8.33 8.66 -28.03
CA LEU A 552 9.64 8.13 -28.36
C LEU A 552 10.44 9.11 -29.23
N GLU A 553 9.79 9.70 -30.25
CA GLU A 553 10.37 10.77 -31.07
C GLU A 553 10.70 12.01 -30.23
N PHE A 554 9.84 12.39 -29.28
CA PHE A 554 10.12 13.50 -28.38
C PHE A 554 11.38 13.28 -27.53
N LEU A 555 11.58 12.07 -27.01
CA LEU A 555 12.73 11.75 -26.15
C LEU A 555 14.03 11.59 -26.96
N MET A 556 13.96 10.98 -28.15
CA MET A 556 15.14 10.63 -28.93
C MET A 556 15.48 11.62 -30.04
N SER A 557 14.47 12.22 -30.67
CA SER A 557 14.71 13.00 -31.89
C SER A 557 15.33 14.36 -31.61
N SER A 558 16.33 14.67 -32.42
CA SER A 558 16.96 15.98 -32.45
C SER A 558 16.02 17.13 -32.82
N LYS A 559 14.96 16.85 -33.57
CA LYS A 559 14.02 17.84 -34.09
C LYS A 559 13.07 18.40 -33.03
N ARG A 560 12.81 17.61 -31.99
CA ARG A 560 11.83 17.91 -30.94
C ARG A 560 12.48 18.16 -29.57
N ALA A 561 13.81 18.18 -29.52
CA ALA A 561 14.60 18.39 -28.31
C ALA A 561 14.26 19.68 -27.52
N ASN A 562 13.71 20.71 -28.21
CA ASN A 562 13.32 21.99 -27.62
C ASN A 562 11.82 22.09 -27.28
N GLU A 563 11.01 21.09 -27.61
CA GLU A 563 9.57 21.08 -27.30
C GLU A 563 9.34 20.71 -25.81
N THR A 564 8.18 21.01 -25.24
CA THR A 564 7.76 20.52 -23.91
C THR A 564 6.98 19.22 -24.09
N SER A 565 7.19 18.22 -23.21
CA SER A 565 6.46 16.95 -23.31
C SER A 565 4.96 17.21 -23.18
N SER A 566 4.16 16.36 -23.81
CA SER A 566 2.70 16.36 -23.61
C SER A 566 2.28 15.83 -22.23
N GLY A 567 3.23 15.24 -21.47
CA GLY A 567 3.06 14.76 -20.11
C GLY A 567 3.26 15.87 -19.07
N ASN A 568 2.38 15.90 -18.06
CA ASN A 568 2.69 16.63 -16.83
C ASN A 568 3.56 15.69 -15.98
N TYR A 569 4.85 15.98 -15.85
CA TYR A 569 5.69 15.34 -14.83
C TYR A 569 5.27 15.89 -13.47
N THR A 570 4.46 15.14 -12.74
CA THR A 570 4.06 15.53 -11.38
C THR A 570 5.21 15.28 -10.41
N GLU A 571 5.52 16.26 -9.57
CA GLU A 571 6.53 16.14 -8.52
C GLU A 571 6.23 14.98 -7.54
N LYS A 572 7.29 14.22 -7.24
CA LYS A 572 7.52 13.25 -6.14
C LYS A 572 6.26 12.65 -5.46
N GLY A 573 6.11 11.32 -5.60
CA GLY A 573 5.57 10.49 -4.51
C GLY A 573 4.43 9.52 -4.83
N ALA A 574 3.85 9.53 -6.03
CA ALA A 574 2.91 8.50 -6.45
C ALA A 574 3.63 7.50 -7.34
N TYR A 575 4.01 6.34 -6.78
CA TYR A 575 4.63 5.21 -7.51
C TYR A 575 3.83 4.71 -8.75
N ASN A 576 2.64 5.28 -9.00
CA ASN A 576 1.74 4.94 -10.10
C ASN A 576 1.80 5.91 -11.30
N GLU A 577 2.63 6.96 -11.25
CA GLU A 577 2.70 7.98 -12.31
C GLU A 577 4.14 8.23 -12.79
N TYR A 578 4.94 7.17 -12.94
CA TYR A 578 6.20 7.27 -13.69
C TYR A 578 5.87 7.53 -15.16
N TYR A 579 5.84 8.81 -15.52
CA TYR A 579 5.65 9.24 -16.89
C TYR A 579 6.89 8.97 -17.70
N PHE A 580 6.69 8.07 -18.66
CA PHE A 580 7.52 7.75 -19.79
C PHE A 580 9.00 7.41 -19.58
N SER A 581 9.50 7.35 -18.34
CA SER A 581 10.80 6.75 -18.02
C SER A 581 11.12 6.63 -16.52
N ASN A 582 12.17 5.89 -16.19
CA ASN A 582 12.83 5.93 -14.87
C ASN A 582 13.44 7.30 -14.51
N PHE A 583 13.31 8.32 -15.37
CA PHE A 583 13.72 9.68 -15.06
C PHE A 583 12.70 10.34 -14.11
N SER A 584 13.20 10.97 -13.06
CA SER A 584 12.37 11.65 -12.05
C SER A 584 11.71 12.95 -12.55
N SER A 585 12.11 13.47 -13.71
CA SER A 585 11.51 14.62 -14.37
C SER A 585 11.80 14.65 -15.89
N GLU A 586 11.02 15.43 -16.64
CA GLU A 586 11.29 15.73 -18.07
C GLU A 586 12.70 16.25 -18.29
N GLU A 587 13.12 17.13 -17.39
CA GLU A 587 14.40 17.82 -17.44
C GLU A 587 15.55 16.83 -17.24
N ASN A 588 15.38 15.84 -16.35
CA ASN A 588 16.36 14.78 -16.14
C ASN A 588 16.47 13.84 -17.36
N ALA A 589 15.34 13.52 -18.00
CA ALA A 589 15.32 12.72 -19.24
C ALA A 589 16.06 13.45 -20.38
N LYS A 590 15.70 14.71 -20.61
CA LYS A 590 16.34 15.56 -21.62
C LYS A 590 17.81 15.73 -21.33
N ALA A 591 18.19 16.12 -20.11
CA ALA A 591 19.58 16.32 -19.74
C ALA A 591 20.41 15.05 -19.94
N THR A 592 19.87 13.86 -19.63
CA THR A 592 20.59 12.60 -19.87
C THR A 592 20.77 12.32 -21.36
N LEU A 593 19.74 12.51 -22.18
CA LEU A 593 19.81 12.21 -23.61
C LEU A 593 20.51 13.29 -24.44
N THR A 594 20.55 14.55 -23.98
CA THR A 594 21.24 15.65 -24.70
C THR A 594 22.64 15.92 -24.18
N ASN A 595 22.88 15.78 -22.87
CA ASN A 595 24.13 16.17 -22.22
C ASN A 595 24.91 14.96 -21.65
N GLY A 596 24.30 13.78 -21.63
CA GLY A 596 24.97 12.54 -21.20
C GLY A 596 26.01 12.06 -22.21
N GLU A 597 26.97 11.30 -21.72
CA GLU A 597 27.98 10.63 -22.52
C GLU A 597 27.43 9.34 -23.13
N ALA A 598 27.79 9.06 -24.39
CA ALA A 598 27.40 7.83 -25.06
C ALA A 598 28.59 6.86 -25.16
N TYR A 599 28.32 5.57 -24.96
CA TYR A 599 29.32 4.51 -24.96
C TYR A 599 28.86 3.34 -25.82
N ILE A 600 29.71 2.88 -26.73
CA ILE A 600 29.56 1.56 -27.34
C ILE A 600 30.04 0.52 -26.33
N VAL A 601 29.16 -0.39 -25.93
CA VAL A 601 29.45 -1.55 -25.09
C VAL A 601 29.78 -2.72 -26.00
N ALA A 602 31.00 -3.23 -25.88
CA ALA A 602 31.48 -4.36 -26.66
C ALA A 602 30.83 -5.68 -26.24
N ASN A 603 31.01 -6.73 -27.04
CA ASN A 603 30.49 -8.07 -26.81
C ASN A 603 31.18 -8.84 -25.65
N ASP A 604 32.06 -8.18 -24.90
CA ASP A 604 32.58 -8.64 -23.60
C ASP A 604 31.82 -8.03 -22.41
N ALA A 605 30.83 -7.17 -22.67
CA ALA A 605 30.03 -6.37 -21.73
C ALA A 605 30.83 -5.43 -20.81
N PHE A 606 32.16 -5.42 -20.89
CA PHE A 606 33.06 -4.71 -19.98
C PHE A 606 33.72 -3.52 -20.68
N THR A 607 34.21 -3.74 -21.89
CA THR A 607 34.89 -2.71 -22.67
C THR A 607 33.85 -1.71 -23.18
N LYS A 608 33.96 -0.47 -22.68
CA LYS A 608 33.15 0.67 -23.10
C LYS A 608 34.00 1.64 -23.92
N THR A 609 33.60 1.91 -25.15
CA THR A 609 34.23 2.93 -26.01
C THR A 609 33.36 4.17 -26.06
N GLN A 610 33.87 5.28 -25.53
CA GLN A 610 33.16 6.56 -25.58
C GLN A 610 32.98 7.02 -27.04
N ILE A 611 31.78 7.51 -27.35
CA ILE A 611 31.40 8.15 -28.60
C ILE A 611 30.66 9.45 -28.30
N GLU A 612 30.59 10.35 -29.28
CA GLU A 612 29.79 11.57 -29.14
C GLU A 612 28.29 11.24 -29.16
N ASN A 613 27.56 11.80 -28.19
CA ASN A 613 26.10 11.72 -28.12
C ASN A 613 25.47 12.75 -29.07
N THR A 614 25.46 12.45 -30.37
CA THR A 614 24.96 13.37 -31.39
C THR A 614 23.47 13.20 -31.66
N PRO A 615 22.78 14.28 -32.10
CA PRO A 615 21.49 14.22 -32.79
C PRO A 615 21.34 13.07 -33.79
N GLU A 616 22.33 12.89 -34.66
CA GLU A 616 22.30 11.92 -35.75
C GLU A 616 22.34 10.48 -35.25
N LEU A 617 23.07 10.21 -34.16
CA LEU A 617 23.07 8.92 -33.49
C LEU A 617 21.67 8.55 -32.99
N ARG A 618 21.03 9.48 -32.27
CA ARG A 618 19.72 9.23 -31.68
C ARG A 618 18.64 9.08 -32.74
N ASP A 619 18.66 9.93 -33.78
CA ASP A 619 17.75 9.81 -34.92
C ASP A 619 17.95 8.49 -35.70
N ALA A 620 19.19 7.98 -35.80
CA ALA A 620 19.45 6.69 -36.45
C ALA A 620 18.87 5.51 -35.67
N ILE A 621 19.04 5.52 -34.33
CA ILE A 621 18.44 4.52 -33.42
C ILE A 621 16.91 4.57 -33.54
N LEU A 622 16.33 5.78 -33.46
CA LEU A 622 14.89 5.99 -33.54
C LEU A 622 14.29 5.41 -34.83
N ARG A 623 14.89 5.73 -35.99
CA ARG A 623 14.39 5.24 -37.30
C ARG A 623 14.42 3.72 -37.39
N ASP A 624 15.50 3.09 -36.94
CA ASP A 624 15.59 1.63 -36.97
C ASP A 624 14.51 1.00 -36.07
N ILE A 625 14.24 1.60 -34.91
CA ILE A 625 13.19 1.14 -34.00
C ILE A 625 11.81 1.30 -34.63
N GLU A 626 11.53 2.42 -35.29
CA GLU A 626 10.27 2.67 -36.01
C GLU A 626 10.06 1.73 -37.21
N GLU A 627 11.13 1.41 -37.94
CA GLU A 627 11.09 0.53 -39.11
C GLU A 627 10.98 -0.97 -38.74
N ILE A 628 11.71 -1.40 -37.70
CA ILE A 628 11.77 -2.81 -37.29
C ILE A 628 10.61 -3.17 -36.35
N GLY A 629 10.24 -2.24 -35.47
CA GLY A 629 9.26 -2.40 -34.40
C GLY A 629 9.84 -3.01 -33.12
N TYR A 630 9.55 -2.40 -31.96
CA TYR A 630 10.04 -2.84 -30.65
C TYR A 630 9.75 -4.30 -30.32
N LYS A 631 8.54 -4.76 -30.62
CA LYS A 631 8.16 -6.16 -30.40
C LYS A 631 9.11 -7.12 -31.10
N LYS A 632 9.53 -6.79 -32.32
CA LYS A 632 10.43 -7.64 -33.12
C LYS A 632 11.88 -7.59 -32.61
N LEU A 633 12.32 -6.43 -32.13
CA LEU A 633 13.65 -6.27 -31.51
C LEU A 633 13.76 -7.12 -30.24
N LEU A 634 12.72 -7.09 -29.38
CA LEU A 634 12.67 -7.86 -28.15
C LEU A 634 12.43 -9.36 -28.41
N THR A 635 11.59 -9.73 -29.37
CA THR A 635 11.35 -11.16 -29.65
C THR A 635 12.39 -11.82 -30.58
N SER A 636 13.45 -11.09 -30.95
CA SER A 636 14.53 -11.61 -31.80
C SER A 636 15.33 -12.71 -31.11
N SER A 637 15.47 -13.85 -31.76
CA SER A 637 16.34 -14.95 -31.32
C SER A 637 17.81 -14.76 -31.71
N LYS A 638 18.14 -13.70 -32.46
CA LYS A 638 19.52 -13.41 -32.86
C LYS A 638 20.22 -12.55 -31.80
N PRO A 639 21.51 -12.81 -31.53
CA PRO A 639 22.29 -11.96 -30.64
C PRO A 639 22.45 -10.54 -31.23
N PRO A 640 22.35 -9.48 -30.42
CA PRO A 640 22.78 -8.14 -30.82
C PRO A 640 24.29 -8.11 -31.04
N LEU A 641 24.74 -7.15 -31.86
CA LEU A 641 26.16 -6.85 -32.10
C LEU A 641 26.83 -6.27 -30.84
N GLY A 642 26.06 -5.60 -30.00
CA GLY A 642 26.45 -5.03 -28.71
C GLY A 642 25.38 -4.06 -28.23
N ALA A 643 25.76 -3.04 -27.46
CA ALA A 643 24.83 -2.00 -27.01
C ALA A 643 25.42 -0.59 -27.11
N ILE A 644 24.55 0.40 -27.13
CA ILE A 644 24.87 1.82 -26.95
C ILE A 644 24.28 2.25 -25.61
N ASN A 645 25.14 2.71 -24.73
CA ASN A 645 24.81 3.08 -23.37
C ASN A 645 24.96 4.59 -23.21
N PHE A 646 23.88 5.27 -22.83
CA PHE A 646 23.87 6.68 -22.47
C PHE A 646 23.99 6.79 -20.96
N LYS A 647 25.04 7.44 -20.50
CA LYS A 647 25.35 7.63 -19.09
C LYS A 647 25.36 9.11 -18.76
N TYR A 648 24.72 9.48 -17.65
CA TYR A 648 24.69 10.84 -17.16
C TYR A 648 26.05 11.25 -16.56
N ASP A 649 26.49 12.49 -16.83
CA ASP A 649 27.64 13.12 -16.16
C ASP A 649 27.15 13.92 -14.94
N ALA A 650 27.55 13.49 -13.73
CA ALA A 650 27.16 14.09 -12.46
C ALA A 650 27.59 15.57 -12.30
N ASN A 651 28.42 16.12 -13.20
CA ASN A 651 28.94 17.49 -13.12
C ASN A 651 28.08 18.56 -13.82
N VAL A 652 26.96 18.20 -14.46
CA VAL A 652 26.09 19.17 -15.15
C VAL A 652 25.14 19.87 -14.16
N SER A 653 25.09 21.21 -14.20
CA SER A 653 24.23 22.03 -13.34
C SER A 653 22.74 21.90 -13.68
N GLY A 654 21.88 21.65 -12.68
CA GLY A 654 20.41 21.58 -12.84
C GLY A 654 19.77 20.23 -12.48
N TYR A 655 20.55 19.22 -12.09
CA TYR A 655 20.08 17.87 -11.76
C TYR A 655 19.86 17.67 -10.26
N ASP A 656 18.68 17.16 -9.88
CA ASP A 656 18.34 16.78 -8.49
C ASP A 656 18.89 15.36 -8.20
N SER A 657 19.89 15.26 -7.33
CA SER A 657 20.72 14.07 -7.11
C SER A 657 20.05 12.89 -6.39
N ASP A 658 18.80 13.05 -5.97
CA ASP A 658 18.14 12.14 -5.03
C ASP A 658 17.69 10.80 -5.63
N THR A 659 17.79 10.61 -6.96
CA THR A 659 17.45 9.36 -7.65
C THR A 659 18.58 8.91 -8.58
N LEU A 660 18.98 7.65 -8.45
CA LEU A 660 19.95 6.95 -9.29
C LEU A 660 19.63 7.23 -10.77
N ALA A 661 20.49 7.99 -11.46
CA ALA A 661 20.45 8.02 -12.92
C ALA A 661 20.83 6.63 -13.40
N THR A 662 19.85 5.81 -13.75
CA THR A 662 20.09 4.49 -14.34
C THR A 662 20.62 4.73 -15.74
N ASP A 663 21.77 4.13 -16.11
CA ASP A 663 22.26 4.22 -17.49
C ASP A 663 21.14 3.78 -18.46
N ALA A 664 21.01 4.40 -19.64
CA ALA A 664 20.04 3.99 -20.66
C ALA A 664 20.74 3.18 -21.76
N SER A 665 20.38 1.90 -21.96
CA SER A 665 21.01 1.06 -23.01
C SER A 665 20.07 0.71 -24.14
N TYR A 666 20.61 0.81 -25.36
CA TYR A 666 20.01 0.34 -26.60
C TYR A 666 20.86 -0.78 -27.18
N TYR A 667 20.31 -1.99 -27.23
CA TYR A 667 20.97 -3.09 -27.93
C TYR A 667 20.93 -2.83 -29.44
N ILE A 668 22.00 -3.17 -30.16
CA ILE A 668 22.11 -2.92 -31.59
C ILE A 668 22.09 -4.25 -32.34
N TRP A 669 21.06 -4.47 -33.16
CA TRP A 669 20.89 -5.70 -33.93
C TRP A 669 21.44 -5.56 -35.37
N ASP A 670 21.70 -6.70 -36.02
CA ASP A 670 22.27 -6.75 -37.38
C ASP A 670 21.40 -6.06 -38.45
N ASN A 671 20.11 -5.93 -38.18
CA ASN A 671 19.13 -5.28 -39.04
C ASN A 671 18.88 -3.79 -38.72
N MET A 672 19.55 -3.20 -37.73
CA MET A 672 19.53 -1.76 -37.45
C MET A 672 20.46 -1.00 -38.41
N VAL A 673 20.04 -0.92 -39.68
CA VAL A 673 20.89 -0.45 -40.78
C VAL A 673 21.30 1.01 -40.60
N ASN A 674 20.40 1.87 -40.12
CA ASN A 674 20.68 3.30 -39.96
C ASN A 674 21.74 3.52 -38.87
N THR A 675 21.58 2.88 -37.73
CA THR A 675 22.50 2.94 -36.59
C THR A 675 23.87 2.36 -36.94
N ILE A 676 23.90 1.20 -37.62
CA ILE A 676 25.15 0.60 -38.11
C ILE A 676 25.87 1.53 -39.09
N ASN A 677 25.15 2.19 -39.99
CA ASN A 677 25.74 3.14 -40.94
C ASN A 677 26.32 4.36 -40.24
N TYR A 678 25.65 4.89 -39.22
CA TYR A 678 26.17 5.97 -38.39
C TYR A 678 27.48 5.57 -37.68
N ILE A 679 27.51 4.39 -37.06
CA ILE A 679 28.71 3.90 -36.35
C ILE A 679 29.88 3.69 -37.32
N LYS A 680 29.59 3.25 -38.56
CA LYS A 680 30.59 3.17 -39.63
C LYS A 680 31.10 4.55 -40.04
N SER A 681 30.25 5.57 -40.15
CA SER A 681 30.68 6.92 -40.55
C SER A 681 31.62 7.58 -39.55
N ILE A 682 31.53 7.23 -38.27
CA ILE A 682 32.47 7.69 -37.23
C ILE A 682 33.68 6.75 -37.05
N ASN A 683 33.84 5.74 -37.90
CA ASN A 683 34.91 4.73 -37.85
C ASN A 683 34.99 3.96 -36.50
N LYS A 684 33.85 3.66 -35.87
CA LYS A 684 33.79 2.97 -34.57
C LYS A 684 33.20 1.56 -34.62
N MET A 685 33.01 0.97 -35.79
CA MET A 685 32.41 -0.37 -35.91
C MET A 685 33.21 -1.47 -35.17
N SER A 686 34.53 -1.35 -35.11
CA SER A 686 35.39 -2.31 -34.38
C SER A 686 35.18 -2.29 -32.87
N ALA A 687 34.56 -1.25 -32.31
CA ALA A 687 34.31 -1.12 -30.88
C ALA A 687 33.36 -2.21 -30.34
N PHE A 688 32.43 -2.72 -31.16
CA PHE A 688 31.55 -3.84 -30.74
C PHE A 688 32.33 -5.14 -30.48
N SER A 689 33.50 -5.29 -31.09
CA SER A 689 34.38 -6.46 -30.97
C SER A 689 35.62 -6.19 -30.12
N ASP A 690 35.73 -5.03 -29.48
CA ASP A 690 36.90 -4.69 -28.67
C ASP A 690 36.88 -5.44 -27.34
N THR A 691 37.91 -6.27 -27.10
CA THR A 691 38.09 -7.02 -25.85
C THR A 691 39.39 -6.63 -25.14
N SER A 692 39.91 -5.43 -25.41
CA SER A 692 41.21 -4.97 -24.92
C SER A 692 41.29 -4.89 -23.40
N GLN A 693 40.19 -4.58 -22.72
CA GLN A 693 40.18 -4.45 -21.26
C GLN A 693 40.03 -5.80 -20.53
N THR A 694 39.40 -6.80 -21.14
CA THR A 694 39.26 -8.15 -20.55
C THR A 694 40.45 -9.05 -20.83
N GLY A 695 41.20 -8.83 -21.91
CA GLY A 695 42.40 -9.59 -22.27
C GLY A 695 42.12 -11.00 -22.81
N GLU A 696 43.12 -11.89 -22.75
CA GLU A 696 43.02 -13.25 -23.33
C GLU A 696 42.20 -14.19 -22.44
N ILE A 697 41.32 -14.99 -23.07
CA ILE A 697 40.51 -16.02 -22.40
C ILE A 697 41.39 -17.23 -22.04
N SER A 698 41.32 -17.65 -20.78
CA SER A 698 42.00 -18.83 -20.24
C SER A 698 41.24 -20.13 -20.55
N TYR A 699 39.93 -20.16 -20.27
CA TYR A 699 39.04 -21.27 -20.62
C TYR A 699 37.59 -20.81 -20.70
N ALA A 700 36.74 -21.67 -21.28
CA ALA A 700 35.29 -21.53 -21.24
C ALA A 700 34.61 -22.81 -20.70
N THR A 701 33.39 -22.69 -20.17
CA THR A 701 32.51 -23.83 -19.86
C THR A 701 31.13 -23.59 -20.47
N VAL A 702 30.43 -24.67 -20.84
CA VAL A 702 29.10 -24.62 -21.47
C VAL A 702 28.15 -25.51 -20.68
N THR A 703 26.99 -24.99 -20.31
CA THR A 703 26.04 -25.67 -19.41
C THR A 703 24.59 -25.38 -19.77
N PRO A 704 23.70 -26.38 -19.79
CA PRO A 704 22.26 -26.15 -20.00
C PRO A 704 21.70 -25.19 -18.95
N ILE A 705 20.98 -24.16 -19.36
CA ILE A 705 20.51 -23.11 -18.45
C ILE A 705 19.54 -23.65 -17.39
N LYS A 706 18.66 -24.59 -17.75
CA LYS A 706 17.73 -25.24 -16.81
C LYS A 706 18.38 -25.91 -15.60
N ASN A 707 19.65 -26.32 -15.73
CA ASN A 707 20.40 -26.94 -14.64
C ASN A 707 20.95 -25.90 -13.65
N LYS A 708 20.79 -24.61 -13.96
CA LYS A 708 21.34 -23.48 -13.20
C LYS A 708 20.28 -22.52 -12.70
N ILE A 709 19.01 -22.77 -12.98
CA ILE A 709 17.91 -21.95 -12.52
C ILE A 709 17.48 -22.41 -11.12
N TYR A 710 17.01 -21.48 -10.27
CA TYR A 710 16.42 -21.85 -8.99
C TYR A 710 15.20 -22.74 -9.20
N ALA A 711 14.93 -23.63 -8.23
CA ALA A 711 13.80 -24.57 -8.34
C ALA A 711 12.46 -23.85 -8.53
N ASP A 712 12.35 -22.62 -8.03
CA ASP A 712 11.13 -21.82 -8.05
C ASP A 712 11.08 -20.80 -9.21
N SER A 713 12.07 -20.79 -10.11
CA SER A 713 12.14 -19.86 -11.23
C SER A 713 11.58 -20.49 -12.52
N SER A 714 10.90 -19.72 -13.37
CA SER A 714 10.34 -20.23 -14.65
C SER A 714 10.46 -19.25 -15.83
N PHE A 715 10.64 -19.81 -17.03
CA PHE A 715 10.77 -19.05 -18.29
C PHE A 715 9.43 -18.48 -18.76
N SER A 716 9.46 -17.26 -19.29
CA SER A 716 8.33 -16.60 -19.94
C SER A 716 8.61 -16.31 -21.42
N ALA A 717 7.57 -15.87 -22.14
CA ALA A 717 7.69 -15.44 -23.53
C ALA A 717 8.72 -14.32 -23.77
N LEU A 718 9.10 -13.58 -22.72
CA LEU A 718 10.03 -12.45 -22.74
C LEU A 718 11.17 -12.62 -21.72
N SER A 719 11.58 -13.85 -21.42
CA SER A 719 12.78 -14.08 -20.62
C SER A 719 14.03 -13.68 -21.40
N PHE A 720 14.86 -12.82 -20.80
CA PHE A 720 16.16 -12.42 -21.36
C PHE A 720 17.30 -12.78 -20.42
N TYR A 721 18.44 -13.04 -21.04
CA TYR A 721 19.71 -13.18 -20.37
C TYR A 721 20.55 -11.93 -20.57
N LYS A 722 21.01 -11.30 -19.48
CA LYS A 722 22.03 -10.27 -19.47
C LYS A 722 23.31 -10.85 -18.88
N SER A 723 24.44 -10.63 -19.55
CA SER A 723 25.75 -11.01 -19.05
C SER A 723 26.09 -10.37 -17.72
N ASP A 724 26.67 -11.18 -16.83
CA ASP A 724 27.29 -10.70 -15.60
C ASP A 724 28.81 -10.73 -15.74
N ILE A 725 29.45 -9.72 -15.15
CA ILE A 725 30.90 -9.58 -15.09
C ILE A 725 31.31 -9.46 -13.64
N THR A 726 32.13 -10.40 -13.20
CA THR A 726 32.63 -10.44 -11.84
C THR A 726 34.14 -10.56 -11.80
N ASN A 727 34.77 -9.84 -10.88
CA ASN A 727 36.17 -10.01 -10.52
C ASN A 727 36.29 -10.31 -9.01
N ALA A 728 37.48 -10.73 -8.57
CA ALA A 728 37.70 -11.14 -7.19
C ALA A 728 37.38 -10.04 -6.15
N LYS A 729 37.65 -8.77 -6.49
CA LYS A 729 37.38 -7.63 -5.60
C LYS A 729 35.89 -7.38 -5.46
N PHE A 730 35.17 -7.25 -6.58
CA PHE A 730 33.73 -7.02 -6.61
C PHE A 730 32.97 -8.11 -5.87
N TYR A 731 33.35 -9.37 -6.09
CA TYR A 731 32.74 -10.52 -5.41
C TYR A 731 32.95 -10.47 -3.89
N TYR A 732 34.16 -10.11 -3.43
CA TYR A 732 34.44 -9.98 -2.00
C TYR A 732 33.67 -8.82 -1.37
N ASP A 733 33.65 -7.66 -2.02
CA ASP A 733 32.96 -6.47 -1.51
C ASP A 733 31.43 -6.73 -1.35
N TYR A 734 30.84 -7.54 -2.25
CA TYR A 734 29.41 -7.83 -2.24
C TYR A 734 29.02 -9.03 -1.35
N PHE A 735 29.77 -10.13 -1.39
CA PHE A 735 29.42 -11.39 -0.71
C PHE A 735 30.25 -11.67 0.55
N GLY A 736 31.27 -10.86 0.87
CA GLY A 736 32.15 -11.05 2.02
C GLY A 736 33.01 -12.32 1.96
N THR A 737 33.13 -12.97 0.80
CA THR A 737 33.87 -14.23 0.61
C THR A 737 34.81 -14.15 -0.59
N GLU A 738 35.93 -14.87 -0.55
CA GLU A 738 36.88 -14.90 -1.66
C GLU A 738 36.34 -15.71 -2.85
N LEU A 739 36.50 -15.16 -4.06
CA LEU A 739 36.14 -15.83 -5.31
C LEU A 739 37.14 -16.95 -5.63
N ASN A 740 36.74 -18.21 -5.39
CA ASN A 740 37.55 -19.39 -5.72
C ASN A 740 37.11 -20.05 -7.03
N GLU A 741 38.06 -20.29 -7.94
CA GLU A 741 37.84 -21.00 -9.21
C GLU A 741 37.16 -22.38 -9.04
N LYS A 742 37.51 -23.13 -7.99
CA LYS A 742 36.89 -24.43 -7.71
C LYS A 742 35.39 -24.30 -7.45
N ASN A 743 34.99 -23.24 -6.73
CA ASN A 743 33.58 -22.97 -6.45
C ASN A 743 32.87 -22.55 -7.74
N VAL A 744 33.46 -21.64 -8.52
CA VAL A 744 32.93 -21.22 -9.83
C VAL A 744 32.70 -22.40 -10.79
N LEU A 745 33.63 -23.35 -10.84
CA LEU A 745 33.53 -24.53 -11.69
C LEU A 745 32.50 -25.54 -11.20
N ASN A 746 32.41 -25.76 -9.88
CA ASN A 746 31.34 -26.58 -9.31
C ASN A 746 29.97 -25.97 -9.63
N THR A 747 29.88 -24.65 -9.49
CA THR A 747 28.71 -23.82 -9.77
C THR A 747 28.27 -23.91 -11.23
N TYR A 748 29.15 -23.77 -12.22
CA TYR A 748 28.73 -23.86 -13.63
C TYR A 748 28.75 -25.30 -14.17
N SER A 749 29.41 -26.26 -13.53
CA SER A 749 29.41 -27.71 -13.83
C SER A 749 29.70 -28.12 -15.29
N GLY A 750 30.17 -27.19 -16.14
CA GLY A 750 30.46 -27.45 -17.55
C GLY A 750 31.88 -27.98 -17.76
N LYS A 751 32.08 -28.79 -18.80
CA LYS A 751 33.41 -29.28 -19.20
C LYS A 751 34.28 -28.08 -19.60
N LYS A 752 35.49 -27.99 -19.05
CA LYS A 752 36.48 -26.97 -19.45
C LYS A 752 36.88 -27.14 -20.90
N ILE A 753 36.75 -26.06 -21.66
CA ILE A 753 37.21 -25.92 -23.03
C ILE A 753 38.41 -24.99 -23.00
N THR A 754 39.59 -25.49 -23.38
CA THR A 754 40.86 -24.76 -23.42
C THR A 754 41.41 -24.57 -24.83
N ASP A 755 40.77 -25.17 -25.84
CA ASP A 755 41.13 -25.01 -27.24
C ASP A 755 40.82 -23.58 -27.71
N LYS A 756 41.84 -22.83 -28.13
CA LYS A 756 41.71 -21.42 -28.50
C LYS A 756 40.74 -21.17 -29.65
N SER A 757 40.71 -22.06 -30.65
CA SER A 757 39.82 -21.92 -31.81
C SER A 757 38.36 -22.12 -31.40
N LYS A 758 38.09 -23.13 -30.56
CA LYS A 758 36.76 -23.38 -30.01
C LYS A 758 36.31 -22.27 -29.07
N ILE A 759 37.18 -21.76 -28.20
CA ILE A 759 36.87 -20.63 -27.30
C ILE A 759 36.49 -19.39 -28.11
N SER A 760 37.27 -19.04 -29.13
CA SER A 760 36.98 -17.86 -29.97
C SER A 760 35.64 -18.00 -30.69
N LYS A 761 35.33 -19.19 -31.22
CA LYS A 761 34.03 -19.46 -31.83
C LYS A 761 32.88 -19.37 -30.81
N LEU A 762 33.04 -19.93 -29.61
CA LEU A 762 32.06 -19.84 -28.51
C LEU A 762 31.80 -18.38 -28.11
N PHE A 763 32.86 -17.60 -27.95
CA PHE A 763 32.78 -16.20 -27.55
C PHE A 763 32.01 -15.35 -28.56
N ASN A 764 32.23 -15.60 -29.85
CA ASN A 764 31.56 -14.87 -30.94
C ASN A 764 30.12 -15.34 -31.20
N THR A 765 29.78 -16.59 -30.87
CA THR A 765 28.43 -17.15 -31.09
C THR A 765 27.50 -16.93 -29.89
N SER A 766 28.07 -16.80 -28.68
CA SER A 766 27.30 -16.45 -27.48
C SER A 766 27.02 -14.95 -27.42
N SER A 767 25.92 -14.59 -26.76
CA SER A 767 25.47 -13.21 -26.60
C SER A 767 25.67 -12.67 -25.20
N ILE A 768 26.01 -11.39 -25.10
CA ILE A 768 25.94 -10.68 -23.82
C ILE A 768 24.52 -10.27 -23.43
N TYR A 769 23.60 -10.33 -24.39
CA TYR A 769 22.21 -10.02 -24.19
C TYR A 769 21.35 -10.80 -25.19
N SER A 770 20.47 -11.68 -24.75
CA SER A 770 19.59 -12.39 -25.68
C SER A 770 18.31 -12.85 -25.03
N LYS A 771 17.26 -13.00 -25.83
CA LYS A 771 16.11 -13.80 -25.42
C LYS A 771 16.64 -15.20 -25.04
N CYS A 772 16.14 -15.75 -23.95
CA CYS A 772 16.56 -17.03 -23.43
C CYS A 772 15.34 -17.94 -23.22
N ASP A 773 15.46 -19.17 -23.70
CA ASP A 773 14.47 -20.23 -23.55
C ASP A 773 15.03 -21.39 -22.67
N GLU A 774 14.16 -22.30 -22.24
CA GLU A 774 14.52 -23.40 -21.31
C GLU A 774 15.65 -24.32 -21.81
N ASN A 775 15.75 -24.49 -23.13
CA ASN A 775 16.72 -25.37 -23.76
C ASN A 775 18.06 -24.69 -24.08
N ASP A 776 18.19 -23.39 -23.78
CA ASP A 776 19.41 -22.64 -24.06
C ASP A 776 20.55 -22.99 -23.10
N TYR A 777 21.72 -22.42 -23.37
CA TYR A 777 22.96 -22.72 -22.66
C TYR A 777 23.61 -21.46 -22.13
N LEU A 778 24.15 -21.56 -20.91
CA LEU A 778 25.05 -20.58 -20.33
C LEU A 778 26.49 -20.94 -20.65
N VAL A 779 27.26 -19.92 -21.02
CA VAL A 779 28.69 -20.02 -21.32
C VAL A 779 29.45 -19.11 -20.38
N LEU A 780 30.30 -19.70 -19.54
CA LEU A 780 31.19 -18.95 -18.65
C LEU A 780 32.57 -18.85 -19.31
N PHE A 781 33.11 -17.65 -19.35
CA PHE A 781 34.47 -17.34 -19.79
C PHE A 781 35.31 -16.87 -18.60
N LYS A 782 36.49 -17.47 -18.41
CA LYS A 782 37.50 -16.97 -17.49
C LYS A 782 38.62 -16.29 -18.27
N PHE A 783 38.88 -15.02 -17.99
CA PHE A 783 40.00 -14.27 -18.55
C PHE A 783 41.28 -14.44 -17.71
N LYS A 784 42.44 -14.28 -18.34
CA LYS A 784 43.75 -14.41 -17.66
C LYS A 784 43.99 -13.34 -16.60
N ASN A 785 43.34 -12.18 -16.71
CA ASN A 785 43.40 -11.09 -15.73
C ASN A 785 42.50 -11.32 -14.50
N GLY A 786 41.83 -12.48 -14.39
CA GLY A 786 41.00 -12.83 -13.24
C GLY A 786 39.54 -12.41 -13.34
N ILE A 787 39.10 -11.88 -14.49
CA ILE A 787 37.70 -11.55 -14.77
C ILE A 787 36.93 -12.80 -15.21
N TYR A 788 35.69 -12.92 -14.76
CA TYR A 788 34.72 -13.90 -15.22
C TYR A 788 33.58 -13.19 -15.94
N LEU A 789 33.18 -13.71 -17.10
CA LEU A 789 32.07 -13.22 -17.91
C LEU A 789 31.15 -14.39 -18.22
N THR A 790 29.86 -14.19 -18.06
CA THR A 790 28.83 -15.18 -18.40
C THR A 790 28.05 -14.70 -19.62
N LYS A 791 27.75 -15.57 -20.58
CA LYS A 791 27.01 -15.27 -21.82
C LYS A 791 25.94 -16.34 -22.07
N CYS A 792 24.89 -16.02 -22.82
CA CYS A 792 23.88 -17.01 -23.24
C CYS A 792 24.08 -17.44 -24.69
N MET A 793 23.66 -18.66 -25.02
CA MET A 793 23.76 -19.25 -26.34
C MET A 793 22.51 -20.09 -26.62
N SER A 794 21.98 -19.96 -27.84
CA SER A 794 20.83 -20.75 -28.27
C SER A 794 21.12 -22.25 -28.27
N GLU A 795 20.10 -23.09 -28.06
CA GLU A 795 20.24 -24.56 -28.17
C GLU A 795 20.87 -24.99 -29.51
N ASN A 796 20.48 -24.33 -30.61
CA ASN A 796 20.94 -24.66 -31.95
C ASN A 796 22.44 -24.40 -32.15
N ASP A 797 22.94 -23.31 -31.57
CA ASP A 797 24.35 -22.97 -31.62
C ASP A 797 25.17 -23.85 -30.67
N ALA A 798 24.64 -24.14 -29.49
CA ALA A 798 25.29 -24.96 -28.48
C ALA A 798 25.50 -26.42 -28.92
N LYS A 799 24.61 -26.98 -29.76
CA LYS A 799 24.73 -28.34 -30.33
C LYS A 799 26.06 -28.60 -31.04
N GLN A 800 26.75 -27.56 -31.52
CA GLN A 800 28.05 -27.67 -32.17
C GLN A 800 29.22 -27.87 -31.20
N PHE A 801 29.00 -27.61 -29.90
CA PHE A 801 30.05 -27.57 -28.87
C PHE A 801 29.83 -28.58 -27.72
N VAL A 802 28.60 -29.08 -27.58
CA VAL A 802 28.19 -29.98 -26.49
C VAL A 802 28.31 -31.48 -26.90
N LYS A 803 28.67 -31.77 -28.16
CA LYS A 803 28.92 -33.14 -28.66
C LYS A 803 30.28 -33.71 -28.24
#